data_AF-A0A3A3G793-F1
#
_entry.id   AF-A0A3A3G793-F1
#
_cell.length_a   1.000
_cell.length_b   1.000
_cell.length_c   1.000
_cell.angle_alpha   90.00
_cell.angle_beta   90.00
_cell.angle_gamma   90.00
#
_symmetry.space_group_name_H-M   'P 1'
#
loop_
_entity.id
_entity.type
_entity.pdbx_description
1 polymer ?
#
loop_
_entity_poly.entity_id
_entity_poly.type
_entity_poly.pdbx_seq_one_letter_code
_entity_poly.pdbx_strand_id
1 'polypeptide(L)'
;MDAPSQLQPVTEFLSSVEILSPFTRDELERLAAQAESRFYAFGDTVCNAGDPAHGLFVIKTGSVRIFTEEQGKEISMGVRKVGEVFADVAMLRDYRHESSVRASVKTELLFIPRQAIEPVILQNPAAYAFVTSYVAISSAGGFVARLFDLKGKVNKKELEEFIRSVGVKRVSAGKEILKQDTRDDRRLYVVRHGEVRIVRSEAGEEYPLATLRDGEIFGEKACVMRQEQMATVTANADTTLLVIPEKTIHQIVERNPKLREALEERIQFIERELHRQKKLADRRKRPVTLDLRTQPEHGERVIKRFPLIEQAEEMDCGAACLAMLCKHYGISMTLGKLRELANVTTQGATLDSLARVGDSLGFTTRGVQCTYEALLGFELPFIIHWEGYHYVVVYGVSKRNIWVADPALGFRKMTVEEFERGWSGTCLLFTPGTEMAELAATRSPWLRFIAYLKPYKTILFHLFVATFVIQMLGLVPPLIIQNILDGVIVHQNVGLLHLLIAGLIISNVFTQLMTTIRAYLANFMVRNMDFAMMSHFFRHTMSLPYSFFAKRKTGDILARFQENQTIRAFLTESTVTTILNLLMVFIYFSIMFLYNARMTLVLIAFIIPIMVLTVVVTPRIKNYAREAFTTSTEAQAFLMETLGGVETIKGMGIERAVRLKWEKKYAKSLDVQYRAQAFNILVSLGSQVLNAATTIAILWVGANLVLARELSVGQLIAFNALMGSVLAPLMGLVGLWSRLNDAAVAMERLGDVLDMEPEQKPADLPSRIVIPDLQGAIQFDNVYFRYGGNETSYVLENISFEMRPGELVAVVGRSGSGKTTLAKLLVGFYAPTDGKIVIDGYDMNMIDKDYYRAQVGYVMQSNLVFSGTIAENIASGDSSPDRRRIEEVAKMADAHGFIAKMPLGYEQTVGERGTGLSGGQIQRLCIARSLYHDPRLLVFDEATSALDTQSESNIITNMHEILKGRTAVIIAHRLSTIMRADKILVLYEGAIVEQGQHDELVDRRGMYYQLVQKQLSAA
;
A
#
# COMPACT_ATOMS: atom_id res chain seq x y z
N MET A 1 -57.59 34.18 -44.61
CA MET A 1 -58.51 33.06 -44.92
C MET A 1 -57.64 31.84 -45.04
N ASP A 2 -57.75 30.90 -44.09
CA ASP A 2 -57.92 29.47 -44.35
C ASP A 2 -58.18 28.74 -43.01
N ALA A 3 -59.42 28.25 -42.94
CA ALA A 3 -60.12 27.36 -42.02
C ALA A 3 -59.61 27.09 -40.57
N PRO A 4 -60.52 27.13 -39.55
CA PRO A 4 -60.27 26.48 -38.26
C PRO A 4 -60.34 24.97 -38.48
N SER A 5 -59.21 24.27 -38.34
CA SER A 5 -59.20 22.79 -38.34
C SER A 5 -60.07 22.30 -37.20
N GLN A 6 -61.17 21.65 -37.54
CA GLN A 6 -62.11 20.98 -36.63
C GLN A 6 -61.35 20.22 -35.54
N LEU A 7 -61.68 20.49 -34.27
CA LEU A 7 -61.23 19.66 -33.15
C LEU A 7 -61.71 18.22 -33.40
N GLN A 8 -60.82 17.33 -33.81
CA GLN A 8 -61.09 15.90 -33.78
C GLN A 8 -61.54 15.53 -32.34
N PRO A 9 -62.63 14.78 -32.16
CA PRO A 9 -62.99 14.22 -30.87
C PRO A 9 -61.78 13.50 -30.28
N VAL A 10 -61.44 13.76 -29.01
CA VAL A 10 -60.27 13.14 -28.35
C VAL A 10 -60.29 11.62 -28.50
N THR A 11 -61.48 11.01 -28.50
CA THR A 11 -61.70 9.58 -28.79
C THR A 11 -61.18 9.14 -30.15
N GLU A 12 -61.38 9.94 -31.20
CA GLU A 12 -60.94 9.62 -32.58
C GLU A 12 -59.43 9.80 -32.73
N PHE A 13 -58.82 10.68 -31.93
CA PHE A 13 -57.37 10.76 -31.84
C PHE A 13 -56.79 9.56 -31.07
N LEU A 14 -57.38 9.18 -29.93
CA LEU A 14 -56.91 8.04 -29.13
C LEU A 14 -57.01 6.71 -29.87
N SER A 15 -58.00 6.52 -30.76
CA SER A 15 -58.08 5.32 -31.61
C SER A 15 -56.94 5.21 -32.63
N SER A 16 -56.28 6.32 -32.96
CA SER A 16 -55.10 6.34 -33.84
C SER A 16 -53.79 6.00 -33.12
N VAL A 17 -53.81 5.92 -31.78
CA VAL A 17 -52.64 5.63 -30.95
C VAL A 17 -52.43 4.11 -30.87
N GLU A 18 -51.25 3.66 -31.30
CA GLU A 18 -50.94 2.23 -31.47
C GLU A 18 -51.14 1.40 -30.18
N ILE A 19 -50.73 1.91 -29.01
CA ILE A 19 -50.90 1.18 -27.73
C ILE A 19 -52.38 1.04 -27.31
N LEU A 20 -53.25 1.89 -27.85
CA LEU A 20 -54.68 1.95 -27.54
C LEU A 20 -55.54 1.30 -28.65
N SER A 21 -54.95 0.76 -29.72
CA SER A 21 -55.68 0.09 -30.80
C SER A 21 -56.52 -1.13 -30.40
N PRO A 22 -56.21 -1.91 -29.34
CA PRO A 22 -57.06 -3.06 -28.96
C PRO A 22 -58.28 -2.68 -28.10
N PHE A 23 -58.44 -1.40 -27.76
CA PHE A 23 -59.56 -0.92 -26.95
C PHE A 23 -60.78 -0.67 -27.84
N THR A 24 -61.96 -1.03 -27.34
CA THR A 24 -63.23 -0.77 -28.02
C THR A 24 -63.57 0.72 -27.98
N ARG A 25 -64.48 1.17 -28.87
CA ARG A 25 -64.86 2.58 -28.95
C ARG A 25 -65.43 3.12 -27.62
N ASP A 26 -66.26 2.34 -26.94
CA ASP A 26 -66.84 2.70 -25.63
C ASP A 26 -65.76 2.83 -24.54
N GLU A 27 -64.73 1.98 -24.58
CA GLU A 27 -63.58 2.05 -23.66
C GLU A 27 -62.72 3.29 -23.93
N LEU A 28 -62.48 3.62 -25.20
CA LEU A 28 -61.77 4.83 -25.60
C LEU A 28 -62.54 6.10 -25.23
N GLU A 29 -63.88 6.08 -25.30
CA GLU A 29 -64.72 7.21 -24.83
C GLU A 29 -64.62 7.42 -23.32
N ARG A 30 -64.55 6.33 -22.53
CA ARG A 30 -64.31 6.40 -21.08
C ARG A 30 -62.92 6.95 -20.75
N LEU A 31 -61.89 6.53 -21.48
CA LEU A 31 -60.53 7.05 -21.31
C LEU A 31 -60.42 8.50 -21.74
N ALA A 32 -61.08 8.89 -22.84
CA ALA A 32 -61.12 10.27 -23.32
C ALA A 32 -61.81 11.20 -22.33
N ALA A 33 -62.87 10.74 -21.64
CA ALA A 33 -63.58 11.52 -20.63
C ALA A 33 -62.73 11.84 -19.38
N GLN A 34 -61.69 11.04 -19.10
CA GLN A 34 -60.77 11.23 -17.97
C GLN A 34 -59.38 11.74 -18.40
N ALA A 35 -59.19 12.06 -19.68
CA ALA A 35 -57.93 12.56 -20.19
C ALA A 35 -57.78 14.08 -19.95
N GLU A 36 -56.67 14.50 -19.38
CA GLU A 36 -56.34 15.91 -19.13
C GLU A 36 -55.38 16.42 -20.21
N SER A 37 -55.70 17.54 -20.86
CA SER A 37 -54.76 18.20 -21.78
C SER A 37 -53.81 19.11 -21.02
N ARG A 38 -52.50 18.86 -21.15
CA ARG A 38 -51.42 19.63 -20.51
C ARG A 38 -50.54 20.28 -21.58
N PHE A 39 -50.28 21.57 -21.43
CA PHE A 39 -49.52 22.37 -22.40
C PHE A 39 -48.14 22.71 -21.84
N TYR A 40 -47.11 22.46 -22.64
CA TYR A 40 -45.71 22.72 -22.29
C TYR A 40 -45.05 23.62 -23.34
N ALA A 41 -44.30 24.61 -22.90
CA ALA A 41 -43.48 25.46 -23.75
C ALA A 41 -42.17 24.76 -24.13
N PHE A 42 -41.43 25.34 -25.07
CA PHE A 42 -40.12 24.81 -25.46
C PHE A 42 -39.16 24.79 -24.26
N GLY A 43 -38.54 23.63 -23.99
CA GLY A 43 -37.58 23.44 -22.90
C GLY A 43 -38.21 23.04 -21.56
N ASP A 44 -39.53 23.13 -21.41
CA ASP A 44 -40.21 22.75 -20.18
C ASP A 44 -39.99 21.26 -19.87
N THR A 45 -39.69 20.98 -18.60
CA THR A 45 -39.53 19.60 -18.12
C THR A 45 -40.90 19.02 -17.79
N VAL A 46 -41.22 17.91 -18.42
CA VAL A 46 -42.49 17.19 -18.26
C VAL A 46 -42.42 16.23 -17.08
N CYS A 47 -41.30 15.52 -16.91
CA CYS A 47 -40.97 14.71 -15.74
C CYS A 47 -39.47 14.46 -15.64
N ASN A 48 -38.96 14.19 -14.43
CA ASN A 48 -37.56 13.82 -14.20
C ASN A 48 -37.40 12.31 -14.00
N ALA A 49 -36.21 11.80 -14.27
CA ALA A 49 -35.84 10.45 -13.88
C ALA A 49 -35.96 10.27 -12.36
N GLY A 50 -36.62 9.20 -11.92
CA GLY A 50 -36.90 8.90 -10.51
C GLY A 50 -38.28 9.36 -10.02
N ASP A 51 -38.97 10.24 -10.75
CA ASP A 51 -40.32 10.71 -10.41
C ASP A 51 -41.35 9.57 -10.55
N PRO A 52 -42.37 9.50 -9.67
CA PRO A 52 -43.45 8.53 -9.81
C PRO A 52 -44.30 8.79 -11.07
N ALA A 53 -44.51 7.74 -11.88
CA ALA A 53 -45.32 7.81 -13.09
C ALA A 53 -46.80 7.51 -12.76
N HIS A 54 -47.62 8.56 -12.67
CA HIS A 54 -49.02 8.46 -12.24
C HIS A 54 -50.04 8.13 -13.35
N GLY A 55 -49.58 7.94 -14.59
CA GLY A 55 -50.45 7.67 -15.74
C GLY A 55 -49.70 7.69 -17.06
N LEU A 56 -50.45 7.53 -18.16
CA LEU A 56 -49.94 7.52 -19.52
C LEU A 56 -49.92 8.94 -20.10
N PHE A 57 -48.84 9.31 -20.78
CA PHE A 57 -48.79 10.53 -21.57
C PHE A 57 -48.82 10.22 -23.08
N VAL A 58 -49.74 10.86 -23.79
CA VAL A 58 -49.91 10.75 -25.25
C VAL A 58 -49.64 12.11 -25.90
N ILE A 59 -48.80 12.16 -26.93
CA ILE A 59 -48.44 13.42 -27.58
C ILE A 59 -49.52 13.77 -28.61
N LYS A 60 -50.30 14.82 -28.34
CA LYS A 60 -51.40 15.26 -29.21
C LYS A 60 -50.92 16.24 -30.28
N THR A 61 -50.11 17.22 -29.91
CA THR A 61 -49.45 18.15 -30.85
C THR A 61 -48.03 18.47 -30.35
N GLY A 62 -47.07 18.66 -31.25
CA GLY A 62 -45.68 18.96 -30.89
C GLY A 62 -44.76 17.73 -30.76
N SER A 63 -43.72 17.84 -29.92
CA SER A 63 -42.74 16.76 -29.71
C SER A 63 -41.98 16.92 -28.39
N VAL A 64 -41.61 15.79 -27.78
CA VAL A 64 -40.83 15.75 -26.53
C VAL A 64 -39.52 14.99 -26.74
N ARG A 65 -38.47 15.34 -26.00
CA ARG A 65 -37.16 14.67 -26.05
C ARG A 65 -36.88 14.00 -24.73
N ILE A 66 -36.42 12.76 -24.81
CA ILE A 66 -36.12 11.91 -23.66
C ILE A 66 -34.62 11.97 -23.38
N PHE A 67 -34.24 12.05 -22.12
CA PHE A 67 -32.86 12.12 -21.63
C PHE A 67 -32.62 11.04 -20.57
N THR A 68 -31.48 10.37 -20.65
CA THR A 68 -31.00 9.40 -19.65
C THR A 68 -29.67 9.88 -19.08
N GLU A 69 -29.36 9.54 -17.84
CA GLU A 69 -28.12 9.96 -17.18
C GLU A 69 -27.13 8.80 -17.12
N GLU A 70 -25.96 8.98 -17.71
CA GLU A 70 -24.89 7.97 -17.73
C GLU A 70 -23.59 8.63 -17.27
N GLN A 71 -23.01 8.14 -16.18
CA GLN A 71 -21.78 8.69 -15.57
C GLN A 71 -21.84 10.21 -15.28
N GLY A 72 -23.01 10.73 -14.87
CA GLY A 72 -23.22 12.14 -14.54
C GLY A 72 -23.35 13.08 -15.75
N LYS A 73 -23.59 12.56 -16.95
CA LYS A 73 -23.96 13.34 -18.15
C LYS A 73 -25.33 12.95 -18.68
N GLU A 74 -26.16 13.94 -18.99
CA GLU A 74 -27.44 13.73 -19.68
C GLU A 74 -27.23 13.41 -21.18
N ILE A 75 -27.64 12.23 -21.61
CA ILE A 75 -27.61 11.76 -23.00
C ILE A 75 -29.02 11.75 -23.57
N SER A 76 -29.22 12.37 -24.74
CA SER A 76 -30.53 12.36 -25.39
C SER A 76 -30.83 11.02 -26.06
N MET A 77 -31.97 10.41 -25.70
CA MET A 77 -32.44 9.11 -26.19
C MET A 77 -33.24 9.20 -27.50
N GLY A 78 -33.68 10.40 -27.88
CA GLY A 78 -34.46 10.66 -29.09
C GLY A 78 -35.66 11.57 -28.84
N VAL A 79 -36.31 11.99 -29.92
CA VAL A 79 -37.52 12.83 -29.91
C VAL A 79 -38.73 11.95 -30.21
N ARG A 80 -39.77 12.07 -29.38
CA ARG A 80 -41.09 11.47 -29.59
C ARG A 80 -42.03 12.46 -30.26
N LYS A 81 -42.82 11.98 -31.23
CA LYS A 81 -43.71 12.80 -32.09
C LYS A 81 -45.19 12.52 -31.80
N VAL A 82 -46.06 13.30 -32.46
CA VAL A 82 -47.53 13.16 -32.37
C VAL A 82 -47.97 11.70 -32.57
N GLY A 83 -48.85 11.22 -31.69
CA GLY A 83 -49.36 9.85 -31.67
C GLY A 83 -48.48 8.85 -30.90
N GLU A 84 -47.27 9.24 -30.50
CA GLU A 84 -46.41 8.40 -29.65
C GLU A 84 -46.68 8.66 -28.15
N VAL A 85 -46.33 7.67 -27.33
CA VAL A 85 -46.57 7.66 -25.89
C VAL A 85 -45.28 7.52 -25.09
N PHE A 86 -45.33 7.93 -23.82
CA PHE A 86 -44.30 7.60 -22.83
C PHE A 86 -44.95 7.37 -21.45
N ALA A 87 -44.23 6.69 -20.56
CA ALA A 87 -44.77 6.11 -19.32
C ALA A 87 -45.84 5.03 -19.55
N ASP A 88 -45.72 4.30 -20.66
CA ASP A 88 -46.52 3.12 -21.02
C ASP A 88 -46.46 2.01 -19.96
N VAL A 89 -45.33 1.86 -19.25
CA VAL A 89 -45.19 0.91 -18.13
C VAL A 89 -46.18 1.20 -16.98
N ALA A 90 -46.57 2.47 -16.79
CA ALA A 90 -47.50 2.88 -15.73
C ALA A 90 -48.93 2.36 -15.96
N MET A 91 -49.25 1.86 -17.17
CA MET A 91 -50.53 1.21 -17.47
C MET A 91 -50.67 -0.17 -16.82
N LEU A 92 -49.56 -0.83 -16.46
CA LEU A 92 -49.55 -2.21 -15.97
C LEU A 92 -49.16 -2.33 -14.49
N ARG A 93 -48.32 -1.43 -13.97
CA ARG A 93 -47.80 -1.49 -12.59
C ARG A 93 -47.25 -0.14 -12.13
N ASP A 94 -46.97 -0.03 -10.83
CA ASP A 94 -46.30 1.15 -10.30
C ASP A 94 -44.91 1.26 -10.91
N TYR A 95 -44.62 2.44 -11.41
CA TYR A 95 -43.41 2.71 -12.18
C TYR A 95 -42.89 4.10 -11.80
N ARG A 96 -41.56 4.24 -11.79
CA ARG A 96 -40.88 5.53 -11.70
C ARG A 96 -40.21 5.78 -13.04
N HIS A 97 -40.26 7.01 -13.52
CA HIS A 97 -39.66 7.38 -14.79
C HIS A 97 -38.16 7.02 -14.79
N GLU A 98 -37.71 6.17 -15.72
CA GLU A 98 -36.28 5.84 -15.89
C GLU A 98 -35.49 6.94 -16.63
N SER A 99 -36.18 7.96 -17.14
CA SER A 99 -35.60 8.99 -18.00
C SER A 99 -36.36 10.30 -17.84
N SER A 100 -35.64 11.42 -17.92
CA SER A 100 -36.22 12.76 -17.89
C SER A 100 -36.78 13.12 -19.27
N VAL A 101 -37.92 13.80 -19.31
CA VAL A 101 -38.60 14.18 -20.56
C VAL A 101 -38.78 15.69 -20.61
N ARG A 102 -38.36 16.33 -21.70
CA ARG A 102 -38.52 17.78 -21.92
C ARG A 102 -39.21 18.08 -23.24
N ALA A 103 -40.04 19.11 -23.27
CA ALA A 103 -40.71 19.55 -24.50
C ALA A 103 -39.70 20.14 -25.49
N SER A 104 -39.69 19.62 -26.72
CA SER A 104 -38.76 20.05 -27.80
C SER A 104 -39.32 21.15 -28.69
N VAL A 105 -40.63 21.40 -28.58
CA VAL A 105 -41.39 22.51 -29.19
C VAL A 105 -42.60 22.76 -28.29
N LYS A 106 -43.40 23.80 -28.56
CA LYS A 106 -44.69 23.98 -27.89
C LYS A 106 -45.54 22.71 -28.10
N THR A 107 -45.84 21.99 -27.02
CA THR A 107 -46.37 20.62 -27.07
C THR A 107 -47.60 20.50 -26.19
N GLU A 108 -48.65 19.88 -26.72
CA GLU A 108 -49.85 19.48 -25.99
C GLU A 108 -49.79 17.97 -25.75
N LEU A 109 -49.85 17.57 -24.48
CA LEU A 109 -49.88 16.18 -24.04
C LEU A 109 -51.25 15.86 -23.45
N LEU A 110 -51.83 14.73 -23.84
CA LEU A 110 -52.96 14.13 -23.17
C LEU A 110 -52.44 13.22 -22.06
N PHE A 111 -52.71 13.58 -20.81
CA PHE A 111 -52.41 12.75 -19.64
C PHE A 111 -53.65 11.92 -19.27
N ILE A 112 -53.50 10.60 -19.25
CA ILE A 112 -54.56 9.68 -18.85
C ILE A 112 -54.14 9.06 -17.50
N PRO A 113 -54.84 9.34 -16.39
CA PRO A 113 -54.49 8.83 -15.07
C PRO A 113 -54.57 7.31 -15.04
N ARG A 114 -53.66 6.65 -14.30
CA ARG A 114 -53.69 5.20 -14.15
C ARG A 114 -55.02 4.70 -13.59
N GLN A 115 -55.63 5.43 -12.66
CA GLN A 115 -56.93 5.10 -12.07
C GLN A 115 -58.05 4.97 -13.12
N ALA A 116 -57.92 5.65 -14.25
CA ALA A 116 -58.83 5.54 -15.39
C ALA A 116 -58.52 4.32 -16.26
N ILE A 117 -57.24 4.00 -16.42
CA ILE A 117 -56.72 2.96 -17.33
C ILE A 117 -56.86 1.55 -16.74
N GLU A 118 -56.50 1.39 -15.47
CA GLU A 118 -56.39 0.09 -14.81
C GLU A 118 -57.70 -0.71 -14.81
N PRO A 119 -58.88 -0.12 -14.51
CA PRO A 119 -60.15 -0.85 -14.58
C PRO A 119 -60.51 -1.29 -16.00
N VAL A 120 -60.17 -0.47 -17.01
CA VAL A 120 -60.49 -0.73 -18.42
C VAL A 120 -59.61 -1.86 -18.97
N ILE A 121 -58.33 -1.85 -18.61
CA ILE A 121 -57.39 -2.91 -19.03
C ILE A 121 -57.72 -4.26 -18.36
N LEU A 122 -58.05 -4.26 -17.06
CA LEU A 122 -58.37 -5.51 -16.35
C LEU A 122 -59.67 -6.16 -16.87
N GLN A 123 -60.60 -5.39 -17.42
CA GLN A 123 -61.85 -5.89 -18.00
C GLN A 123 -61.70 -6.38 -19.45
N ASN A 124 -60.61 -6.03 -20.14
CA ASN A 124 -60.35 -6.41 -21.52
C ASN A 124 -59.05 -7.25 -21.63
N PRO A 125 -59.15 -8.60 -21.58
CA PRO A 125 -57.98 -9.50 -21.62
C PRO A 125 -57.14 -9.37 -22.90
N ALA A 126 -57.77 -9.01 -24.02
CA ALA A 126 -57.08 -8.80 -25.29
C ALA A 126 -56.23 -7.52 -25.26
N ALA A 127 -56.76 -6.44 -24.70
CA ALA A 127 -56.02 -5.20 -24.47
C ALA A 127 -54.87 -5.41 -23.47
N TYR A 128 -55.10 -6.12 -22.35
CA TYR A 128 -54.04 -6.43 -21.37
C TYR A 128 -52.90 -7.24 -22.00
N ALA A 129 -53.20 -8.27 -22.80
CA ALA A 129 -52.19 -9.08 -23.49
C ALA A 129 -51.40 -8.25 -24.52
N PHE A 130 -52.08 -7.38 -25.26
CA PHE A 130 -51.44 -6.51 -26.25
C PHE A 130 -50.56 -5.44 -25.58
N VAL A 131 -51.05 -4.73 -24.57
CA VAL A 131 -50.28 -3.71 -23.83
C VAL A 131 -49.09 -4.35 -23.12
N THR A 132 -49.24 -5.52 -22.51
CA THR A 132 -48.11 -6.27 -21.91
C THR A 132 -47.04 -6.61 -22.95
N SER A 133 -47.45 -7.04 -24.14
CA SER A 133 -46.54 -7.33 -25.25
C SER A 133 -45.88 -6.06 -25.79
N TYR A 134 -46.63 -4.97 -25.92
CA TYR A 134 -46.15 -3.68 -26.40
C TYR A 134 -45.10 -3.08 -25.46
N VAL A 135 -45.37 -3.07 -24.15
CA VAL A 135 -44.44 -2.59 -23.12
C VAL A 135 -43.18 -3.47 -23.03
N ALA A 136 -43.32 -4.79 -23.20
CA ALA A 136 -42.18 -5.71 -23.26
C ALA A 136 -41.29 -5.43 -24.49
N ILE A 137 -41.87 -5.14 -25.64
CA ILE A 137 -41.16 -4.80 -26.89
C ILE A 137 -40.51 -3.41 -26.80
N SER A 138 -41.20 -2.41 -26.26
CA SER A 138 -40.70 -1.04 -26.06
C SER A 138 -39.48 -1.01 -25.12
N SER A 139 -39.54 -1.76 -24.01
CA SER A 139 -38.43 -1.85 -23.04
C SER A 139 -37.26 -2.72 -23.51
N ALA A 140 -37.50 -3.83 -24.22
CA ALA A 140 -36.46 -4.69 -24.77
C ALA A 140 -35.80 -4.10 -26.04
N GLY A 141 -36.59 -3.45 -26.90
CA GLY A 141 -36.14 -2.87 -28.17
C GLY A 141 -35.13 -1.74 -27.99
N GLY A 142 -35.28 -0.91 -26.95
CA GLY A 142 -34.32 0.15 -26.62
C GLY A 142 -32.97 -0.38 -26.12
N PHE A 143 -32.93 -1.57 -25.52
CA PHE A 143 -31.70 -2.22 -25.06
C PHE A 143 -31.00 -2.96 -26.21
N VAL A 144 -31.75 -3.76 -26.98
CA VAL A 144 -31.21 -4.51 -28.14
C VAL A 144 -30.71 -3.57 -29.25
N ALA A 145 -31.42 -2.47 -29.53
CA ALA A 145 -30.97 -1.49 -30.53
C ALA A 145 -29.71 -0.73 -30.10
N ARG A 146 -29.49 -0.53 -28.78
CA ARG A 146 -28.27 0.05 -28.20
C ARG A 146 -27.09 -0.94 -28.24
N LEU A 147 -27.34 -2.20 -27.92
CA LEU A 147 -26.31 -3.26 -27.87
C LEU A 147 -25.69 -3.59 -29.23
N PHE A 148 -26.47 -3.48 -30.30
CA PHE A 148 -26.04 -3.87 -31.66
C PHE A 148 -25.93 -2.72 -32.66
N ASP A 149 -26.04 -1.45 -32.21
CA ASP A 149 -25.97 -0.24 -33.05
C ASP A 149 -26.84 -0.32 -34.33
N LEU A 150 -28.09 -0.76 -34.15
CA LEU A 150 -29.04 -1.01 -35.25
C LEU A 150 -29.83 0.24 -35.66
N LYS A 151 -29.62 1.37 -34.97
CA LYS A 151 -30.31 2.65 -35.25
C LYS A 151 -29.93 3.17 -36.64
N GLY A 152 -30.91 3.24 -37.54
CA GLY A 152 -30.76 3.76 -38.91
C GLY A 152 -30.34 2.74 -39.98
N LYS A 153 -30.09 1.48 -39.60
CA LYS A 153 -29.64 0.40 -40.53
C LYS A 153 -30.70 -0.66 -40.83
N VAL A 154 -31.85 -0.61 -40.13
CA VAL A 154 -32.93 -1.61 -40.21
C VAL A 154 -34.29 -0.92 -40.21
N ASN A 155 -35.23 -1.37 -41.05
CA ASN A 155 -36.59 -0.80 -41.13
C ASN A 155 -37.45 -1.19 -39.90
N LYS A 156 -38.41 -0.34 -39.52
CA LYS A 156 -39.25 -0.52 -38.31
C LYS A 156 -39.91 -1.91 -38.21
N LYS A 157 -40.42 -2.44 -39.33
CA LYS A 157 -41.01 -3.79 -39.40
C LYS A 157 -40.01 -4.92 -39.15
N GLU A 158 -38.80 -4.80 -39.68
CA GLU A 158 -37.74 -5.80 -39.47
C GLU A 158 -37.25 -5.75 -38.01
N LEU A 159 -37.10 -4.56 -37.43
CA LEU A 159 -36.73 -4.39 -36.02
C LEU A 159 -37.77 -5.01 -35.07
N GLU A 160 -39.05 -4.87 -35.38
CA GLU A 160 -40.14 -5.53 -34.63
C GLU A 160 -40.08 -7.06 -34.74
N GLU A 161 -39.78 -7.60 -35.93
CA GLU A 161 -39.59 -9.03 -36.14
C GLU A 161 -38.35 -9.57 -35.40
N PHE A 162 -37.26 -8.78 -35.38
CA PHE A 162 -36.05 -9.07 -34.60
C PHE A 162 -36.34 -9.11 -33.09
N ILE A 163 -37.05 -8.11 -32.55
CA ILE A 163 -37.39 -8.05 -31.12
C ILE A 163 -38.31 -9.21 -30.72
N ARG A 164 -39.25 -9.61 -31.59
CA ARG A 164 -40.11 -10.78 -31.36
C ARG A 164 -39.35 -12.10 -31.31
N SER A 165 -38.17 -12.18 -31.92
CA SER A 165 -37.33 -13.39 -31.91
C SER A 165 -36.47 -13.55 -30.65
N VAL A 166 -36.33 -12.50 -29.83
CA VAL A 166 -35.50 -12.51 -28.61
C VAL A 166 -36.30 -13.08 -27.44
N GLY A 167 -35.87 -14.24 -26.93
CA GLY A 167 -36.44 -14.86 -25.74
C GLY A 167 -35.84 -14.32 -24.44
N VAL A 168 -36.52 -14.57 -23.31
CA VAL A 168 -35.99 -14.30 -21.97
C VAL A 168 -35.88 -15.62 -21.20
N LYS A 169 -34.70 -15.92 -20.64
CA LYS A 169 -34.45 -17.11 -19.82
C LYS A 169 -34.01 -16.67 -18.42
N ARG A 170 -34.72 -17.14 -17.39
CA ARG A 170 -34.34 -16.91 -15.98
C ARG A 170 -33.64 -18.16 -15.44
N VAL A 171 -32.51 -17.97 -14.78
CA VAL A 171 -31.68 -19.07 -14.25
C VAL A 171 -31.34 -18.75 -12.79
N SER A 172 -31.59 -19.72 -11.91
CA SER A 172 -31.27 -19.60 -10.49
C SER A 172 -29.76 -19.76 -10.24
N ALA A 173 -29.26 -19.14 -9.18
CA ALA A 173 -27.86 -19.27 -8.76
C ALA A 173 -27.40 -20.76 -8.70
N GLY A 174 -26.19 -21.03 -9.19
CA GLY A 174 -25.56 -22.35 -9.21
C GLY A 174 -25.98 -23.27 -10.35
N LYS A 175 -26.95 -22.88 -11.20
CA LYS A 175 -27.35 -23.71 -12.36
C LYS A 175 -26.48 -23.48 -13.58
N GLU A 176 -26.24 -24.57 -14.30
CA GLU A 176 -25.58 -24.57 -15.61
C GLU A 176 -26.49 -24.00 -16.70
N ILE A 177 -25.94 -23.11 -17.52
CA ILE A 177 -26.63 -22.41 -18.61
C ILE A 177 -26.24 -23.03 -19.95
N LEU A 178 -24.93 -23.24 -20.17
CA LEU A 178 -24.35 -23.90 -21.32
C LEU A 178 -23.31 -24.91 -20.83
N LYS A 179 -23.22 -26.04 -21.53
CA LYS A 179 -22.28 -27.11 -21.21
C LYS A 179 -21.16 -27.17 -22.25
N GLN A 180 -19.93 -27.31 -21.80
CA GLN A 180 -18.78 -27.52 -22.68
C GLN A 180 -18.99 -28.73 -23.62
N ASP A 181 -18.42 -28.65 -24.83
CA ASP A 181 -18.37 -29.72 -25.85
C ASP A 181 -19.74 -30.21 -26.33
N THR A 182 -20.81 -29.46 -26.04
CA THR A 182 -22.16 -29.73 -26.57
C THR A 182 -22.43 -28.93 -27.85
N ARG A 183 -23.18 -29.54 -28.78
CA ARG A 183 -23.63 -28.91 -30.04
C ARG A 183 -25.09 -28.46 -30.02
N ASP A 184 -25.80 -28.77 -28.94
CA ASP A 184 -27.26 -28.68 -28.88
C ASP A 184 -27.76 -27.23 -28.79
N ASP A 185 -26.92 -26.31 -28.32
CA ASP A 185 -27.29 -24.91 -28.12
C ASP A 185 -26.35 -23.97 -28.88
N ARG A 186 -26.86 -23.37 -29.97
CA ARG A 186 -26.13 -22.42 -30.84
C ARG A 186 -26.64 -20.99 -30.72
N ARG A 187 -27.31 -20.68 -29.61
CA ARG A 187 -27.92 -19.37 -29.37
C ARG A 187 -26.90 -18.43 -28.73
N LEU A 188 -27.05 -17.14 -28.99
CA LEU A 188 -26.27 -16.10 -28.31
C LEU A 188 -27.05 -15.62 -27.08
N TYR A 189 -26.36 -15.50 -25.96
CA TYR A 189 -26.93 -15.02 -24.71
C TYR A 189 -26.39 -13.65 -24.35
N VAL A 190 -27.26 -12.80 -23.82
CA VAL A 190 -26.90 -11.50 -23.25
C VAL A 190 -27.35 -11.46 -21.79
N VAL A 191 -26.46 -11.10 -20.88
CA VAL A 191 -26.80 -10.93 -19.46
C VAL A 191 -27.61 -9.64 -19.32
N ARG A 192 -28.89 -9.75 -18.98
CA ARG A 192 -29.74 -8.58 -18.72
C ARG A 192 -29.61 -8.12 -17.27
N HIS A 193 -29.58 -9.07 -16.35
CA HIS A 193 -29.37 -8.81 -14.93
C HIS A 193 -28.77 -10.05 -14.24
N GLY A 194 -27.69 -9.87 -13.48
CA GLY A 194 -27.05 -10.89 -12.65
C GLY A 194 -25.59 -11.17 -13.05
N GLU A 195 -25.02 -12.25 -12.52
CA GLU A 195 -23.62 -12.61 -12.76
C GLU A 195 -23.47 -14.05 -13.26
N VAL A 196 -22.69 -14.24 -14.32
CA VAL A 196 -22.46 -15.53 -14.97
C VAL A 196 -20.97 -15.83 -15.03
N ARG A 197 -20.56 -17.06 -14.72
CA ARG A 197 -19.16 -17.50 -14.75
C ARG A 197 -18.93 -18.46 -15.91
N ILE A 198 -17.84 -18.25 -16.65
CA ILE A 198 -17.39 -19.13 -17.73
C ILE A 198 -16.18 -19.93 -17.23
N VAL A 199 -16.29 -21.25 -17.25
CA VAL A 199 -15.25 -22.18 -16.81
C VAL A 199 -15.07 -23.26 -17.86
N ARG A 200 -13.82 -23.55 -18.23
CA ARG A 200 -13.50 -24.69 -19.08
C ARG A 200 -12.84 -25.77 -18.25
N SER A 201 -13.33 -27.00 -18.36
CA SER A 201 -12.75 -28.16 -17.69
C SER A 201 -11.94 -28.98 -18.69
N GLU A 202 -10.66 -29.17 -18.42
CA GLU A 202 -9.80 -30.05 -19.21
C GLU A 202 -8.90 -30.88 -18.28
N ALA A 203 -8.80 -32.19 -18.56
CA ALA A 203 -7.95 -33.13 -17.82
C ALA A 203 -8.14 -33.10 -16.28
N GLY A 204 -9.36 -32.83 -15.80
CA GLY A 204 -9.70 -32.79 -14.38
C GLY A 204 -9.40 -31.47 -13.66
N GLU A 205 -8.95 -30.43 -14.38
CA GLU A 205 -8.74 -29.09 -13.84
C GLU A 205 -9.73 -28.08 -14.45
N GLU A 206 -10.25 -27.18 -13.60
CA GLU A 206 -11.15 -26.11 -13.99
C GLU A 206 -10.38 -24.80 -14.23
N TYR A 207 -10.48 -24.28 -15.45
CA TYR A 207 -9.90 -23.02 -15.88
C TYR A 207 -10.99 -21.94 -15.92
N PRO A 208 -11.05 -21.00 -14.95
CA PRO A 208 -11.98 -19.89 -15.03
C PRO A 208 -11.53 -18.93 -16.14
N LEU A 209 -12.38 -18.72 -17.13
CA LEU A 209 -12.07 -17.89 -18.31
C LEU A 209 -12.55 -16.46 -18.14
N ALA A 210 -13.75 -16.26 -17.62
CA ALA A 210 -14.32 -14.93 -17.39
C ALA A 210 -15.50 -14.98 -16.40
N THR A 211 -15.80 -13.82 -15.81
CA THR A 211 -17.04 -13.56 -15.09
C THR A 211 -17.76 -12.42 -15.80
N LEU A 212 -18.98 -12.67 -16.27
CA LEU A 212 -19.77 -11.75 -17.06
C LEU A 212 -20.88 -11.08 -16.25
N ARG A 213 -21.12 -9.80 -16.54
CA ARG A 213 -22.08 -8.91 -15.88
C ARG A 213 -23.09 -8.31 -16.87
N ASP A 214 -24.03 -7.52 -16.35
CA ASP A 214 -25.11 -6.88 -17.10
C ASP A 214 -24.60 -6.18 -18.38
N GLY A 215 -25.19 -6.51 -19.52
CA GLY A 215 -24.82 -6.00 -20.85
C GLY A 215 -23.83 -6.87 -21.62
N GLU A 216 -23.20 -7.86 -20.99
CA GLU A 216 -22.19 -8.70 -21.63
C GLU A 216 -22.79 -9.96 -22.28
N ILE A 217 -22.10 -10.47 -23.29
CA ILE A 217 -22.57 -11.58 -24.14
C ILE A 217 -21.73 -12.85 -23.96
N PHE A 218 -22.34 -14.01 -24.19
CA PHE A 218 -21.67 -15.31 -24.26
C PHE A 218 -22.37 -16.29 -25.22
N GLY A 219 -21.64 -17.30 -25.68
CA GLY A 219 -22.11 -18.28 -26.68
C GLY A 219 -21.81 -17.89 -28.13
N GLU A 220 -21.04 -16.81 -28.32
CA GLU A 220 -20.67 -16.22 -29.59
C GLU A 220 -19.92 -17.19 -30.51
N LYS A 221 -19.05 -18.04 -29.97
CA LYS A 221 -18.29 -19.00 -30.78
C LYS A 221 -19.18 -20.06 -31.43
N ALA A 222 -20.06 -20.68 -30.64
CA ALA A 222 -20.98 -21.70 -31.14
C ALA A 222 -22.00 -21.10 -32.12
N CYS A 223 -22.45 -19.86 -31.85
CA CYS A 223 -23.42 -19.15 -32.69
C CYS A 223 -22.82 -18.69 -34.02
N VAL A 224 -21.63 -18.07 -34.03
CA VAL A 224 -21.04 -17.47 -35.25
C VAL A 224 -20.27 -18.48 -36.09
N MET A 225 -19.51 -19.39 -35.46
CA MET A 225 -18.62 -20.34 -36.17
C MET A 225 -19.24 -21.72 -36.39
N ARG A 226 -20.47 -21.95 -35.90
CA ARG A 226 -21.16 -23.27 -35.91
C ARG A 226 -20.33 -24.41 -35.32
N GLN A 227 -19.58 -24.12 -34.26
CA GLN A 227 -18.74 -25.08 -33.53
C GLN A 227 -19.37 -25.48 -32.19
N GLU A 228 -18.72 -26.41 -31.49
CA GLU A 228 -19.07 -26.81 -30.13
C GLU A 228 -18.86 -25.68 -29.12
N GLN A 229 -19.62 -25.74 -28.03
CA GLN A 229 -19.46 -24.81 -26.90
C GLN A 229 -18.08 -24.95 -26.27
N MET A 230 -17.36 -23.83 -26.21
CA MET A 230 -15.95 -23.80 -25.79
C MET A 230 -15.74 -24.05 -24.29
N ALA A 231 -16.74 -23.74 -23.48
CA ALA A 231 -16.66 -23.72 -22.02
C ALA A 231 -18.05 -23.92 -21.41
N THR A 232 -18.08 -24.38 -20.17
CA THR A 232 -19.29 -24.45 -19.35
C THR A 232 -19.57 -23.07 -18.76
N VAL A 233 -20.85 -22.70 -18.75
CA VAL A 233 -21.32 -21.40 -18.27
C VAL A 233 -22.32 -21.62 -17.13
N THR A 234 -22.04 -21.08 -15.95
CA THR A 234 -22.86 -21.26 -14.74
C THR A 234 -23.30 -19.93 -14.16
N ALA A 235 -24.55 -19.84 -13.69
CA ALA A 235 -25.03 -18.65 -13.01
C ALA A 235 -24.43 -18.53 -11.59
N ASN A 236 -23.76 -17.44 -11.26
CA ASN A 236 -23.26 -17.18 -9.90
C ASN A 236 -24.36 -16.62 -8.98
N ALA A 237 -25.33 -15.90 -9.56
CA ALA A 237 -26.49 -15.33 -8.89
C ALA A 237 -27.77 -15.62 -9.69
N ASP A 238 -28.93 -15.26 -9.16
CA ASP A 238 -30.18 -15.31 -9.94
C ASP A 238 -30.07 -14.37 -11.14
N THR A 239 -30.07 -14.96 -12.34
CA THR A 239 -29.71 -14.29 -13.59
C THR A 239 -30.87 -14.30 -14.57
N THR A 240 -31.08 -13.16 -15.22
CA THR A 240 -32.00 -13.01 -16.35
C THR A 240 -31.19 -12.81 -17.62
N LEU A 241 -31.40 -13.70 -18.59
CA LEU A 241 -30.69 -13.71 -19.86
C LEU A 241 -31.65 -13.37 -20.99
N LEU A 242 -31.18 -12.60 -21.97
CA LEU A 242 -31.80 -12.52 -23.29
C LEU A 242 -31.20 -13.62 -24.16
N VAL A 243 -32.06 -14.34 -24.88
CA VAL A 243 -31.69 -15.47 -25.72
C VAL A 243 -31.97 -15.09 -27.16
N ILE A 244 -30.92 -15.02 -27.98
CA ILE A 244 -31.00 -14.64 -29.38
C ILE A 244 -30.77 -15.89 -30.25
N PRO A 245 -31.71 -16.25 -31.14
CA PRO A 245 -31.56 -17.40 -32.03
C PRO A 245 -30.39 -17.25 -33.02
N GLU A 246 -29.76 -18.38 -33.39
CA GLU A 246 -28.65 -18.43 -34.38
C GLU A 246 -29.02 -17.74 -35.70
N LYS A 247 -30.21 -18.01 -36.23
CA LYS A 247 -30.70 -17.42 -37.49
C LYS A 247 -30.74 -15.89 -37.42
N THR A 248 -31.15 -15.35 -36.27
CA THR A 248 -31.25 -13.91 -36.03
C THR A 248 -29.86 -13.26 -36.02
N ILE A 249 -28.88 -13.88 -35.34
CA ILE A 249 -27.51 -13.34 -35.28
C ILE A 249 -26.84 -13.36 -36.65
N HIS A 250 -27.00 -14.43 -37.44
CA HIS A 250 -26.43 -14.46 -38.79
C HIS A 250 -26.99 -13.36 -39.69
N GLN A 251 -28.30 -13.09 -39.63
CA GLN A 251 -28.90 -11.97 -40.37
C GLN A 251 -28.35 -10.61 -39.93
N ILE A 252 -28.07 -10.42 -38.64
CA ILE A 252 -27.49 -9.18 -38.11
C ILE A 252 -26.02 -9.03 -38.54
N VAL A 253 -25.25 -10.11 -38.46
CA VAL A 253 -23.82 -10.14 -38.80
C VAL A 253 -23.59 -9.96 -40.30
N GLU A 254 -24.45 -10.50 -41.17
CA GLU A 254 -24.41 -10.27 -42.62
C GLU A 254 -24.64 -8.80 -42.99
N ARG A 255 -25.47 -8.09 -42.23
CA ARG A 255 -25.80 -6.67 -42.46
C ARG A 255 -24.87 -5.70 -41.72
N ASN A 256 -24.09 -6.17 -40.75
CA ASN A 256 -23.16 -5.36 -39.96
C ASN A 256 -21.78 -6.03 -39.80
N PRO A 257 -20.85 -5.81 -40.75
CA PRO A 257 -19.53 -6.44 -40.73
C PRO A 257 -18.68 -6.02 -39.51
N LYS A 258 -18.91 -4.82 -38.94
CA LYS A 258 -18.21 -4.38 -37.72
C LYS A 258 -18.59 -5.21 -36.49
N LEU A 259 -19.85 -5.63 -36.39
CA LEU A 259 -20.28 -6.53 -35.31
C LEU A 259 -19.64 -7.91 -35.47
N ARG A 260 -19.47 -8.38 -36.71
CA ARG A 260 -18.75 -9.63 -37.00
C ARG A 260 -17.32 -9.58 -36.46
N GLU A 261 -16.58 -8.53 -36.79
CA GLU A 261 -15.20 -8.34 -36.35
C GLU A 261 -15.10 -8.28 -34.82
N ALA A 262 -16.01 -7.55 -34.15
CA ALA A 262 -16.04 -7.48 -32.69
C ALA A 262 -16.34 -8.84 -32.01
N LEU A 263 -17.23 -9.65 -32.60
CA LEU A 263 -17.51 -11.01 -32.13
C LEU A 263 -16.32 -11.95 -32.36
N GLU A 264 -15.66 -11.87 -33.52
CA GLU A 264 -14.47 -12.65 -33.85
C GLU A 264 -13.27 -12.29 -32.96
N GLU A 265 -13.06 -11.00 -32.67
CA GLU A 265 -12.02 -10.52 -31.74
C GLU A 265 -12.26 -11.02 -30.31
N ARG A 266 -13.52 -11.03 -29.86
CA ARG A 266 -13.90 -11.55 -28.54
C ARG A 266 -13.72 -13.06 -28.43
N ILE A 267 -14.02 -13.81 -29.50
CA ILE A 267 -13.71 -15.25 -29.59
C ILE A 267 -12.20 -15.48 -29.45
N GLN A 268 -11.38 -14.71 -30.17
CA GLN A 268 -9.92 -14.80 -30.07
C GLN A 268 -9.39 -14.44 -28.68
N PHE A 269 -9.99 -13.45 -28.01
CA PHE A 269 -9.61 -13.05 -26.66
C PHE A 269 -9.78 -14.20 -25.65
N ILE A 270 -10.93 -14.90 -25.69
CA ILE A 270 -11.20 -16.03 -24.81
C ILE A 270 -10.22 -17.20 -25.08
N GLU A 271 -9.86 -17.44 -26.34
CA GLU A 271 -8.85 -18.44 -26.71
C GLU A 271 -7.44 -18.09 -26.20
N ARG A 272 -7.04 -16.82 -26.28
CA ARG A 272 -5.77 -16.34 -25.73
C ARG A 272 -5.73 -16.48 -24.21
N GLU A 273 -6.81 -16.14 -23.51
CA GLU A 273 -6.89 -16.28 -22.05
C GLU A 273 -6.86 -17.75 -21.62
N LEU A 274 -7.54 -18.65 -22.35
CA LEU A 274 -7.40 -20.09 -22.13
C LEU A 274 -5.95 -20.56 -22.31
N HIS A 275 -5.27 -20.13 -23.37
CA HIS A 275 -3.88 -20.51 -23.62
C HIS A 275 -2.94 -19.99 -22.54
N ARG A 276 -3.18 -18.77 -22.03
CA ARG A 276 -2.47 -18.18 -20.90
C ARG A 276 -2.69 -18.97 -19.61
N GLN A 277 -3.94 -19.32 -19.27
CA GLN A 277 -4.25 -20.10 -18.08
C GLN A 277 -3.64 -21.51 -18.13
N LYS A 278 -3.62 -22.15 -19.30
CA LYS A 278 -2.90 -23.43 -19.52
C LYS A 278 -1.39 -23.26 -19.33
N LYS A 279 -0.78 -22.22 -19.90
CA LYS A 279 0.65 -21.91 -19.72
C LYS A 279 1.00 -21.66 -18.26
N LEU A 280 0.10 -21.04 -17.49
CA LEU A 280 0.24 -20.82 -16.04
C LEU A 280 0.11 -22.11 -15.23
N ALA A 281 -0.84 -22.99 -15.58
CA ALA A 281 -1.01 -24.30 -14.95
C ALA A 281 0.19 -25.23 -15.24
N ASP A 282 0.68 -25.26 -16.49
CA ASP A 282 1.91 -25.96 -16.86
C ASP A 282 3.14 -25.40 -16.14
N ARG A 283 3.22 -24.07 -15.96
CA ARG A 283 4.28 -23.43 -15.16
C ARG A 283 4.22 -23.86 -13.68
N ARG A 284 3.03 -24.08 -13.12
CA ARG A 284 2.85 -24.57 -11.73
C ARG A 284 3.18 -26.05 -11.56
N LYS A 285 3.02 -26.86 -12.60
CA LYS A 285 3.34 -28.31 -12.58
C LYS A 285 4.81 -28.62 -12.82
N ARG A 286 5.59 -27.67 -13.36
CA ARG A 286 7.04 -27.85 -13.52
C ARG A 286 7.70 -27.82 -12.13
N PRO A 287 8.40 -28.89 -11.72
CA PRO A 287 9.17 -28.83 -10.50
C PRO A 287 10.18 -27.68 -10.65
N VAL A 288 10.19 -26.76 -9.67
CA VAL A 288 11.29 -25.82 -9.49
C VAL A 288 12.52 -26.67 -9.24
N THR A 289 13.28 -26.90 -10.31
CA THR A 289 14.47 -27.73 -10.28
C THR A 289 15.54 -26.87 -9.65
N LEU A 290 15.68 -27.01 -8.33
CA LEU A 290 16.83 -26.53 -7.58
C LEU A 290 18.06 -27.27 -8.12
N ASP A 291 18.73 -26.68 -9.11
CA ASP A 291 19.98 -27.24 -9.62
C ASP A 291 21.12 -26.90 -8.65
N LEU A 292 21.21 -27.68 -7.58
CA LEU A 292 22.34 -27.68 -6.65
C LEU A 292 23.49 -28.58 -7.16
N ARG A 293 23.46 -29.08 -8.41
CA ARG A 293 24.29 -30.22 -8.83
C ARG A 293 24.91 -30.13 -10.23
N THR A 294 24.83 -29.04 -10.97
CA THR A 294 25.66 -28.90 -12.17
C THR A 294 27.11 -28.58 -11.77
N GLN A 295 27.94 -29.63 -11.75
CA GLN A 295 29.39 -29.45 -11.79
C GLN A 295 29.74 -28.95 -13.20
N PRO A 296 30.35 -27.76 -13.35
CA PRO A 296 30.75 -27.25 -14.66
C PRO A 296 31.76 -28.21 -15.30
N GLU A 297 31.57 -28.54 -16.57
CA GLU A 297 32.54 -29.30 -17.36
C GLU A 297 33.80 -28.45 -17.62
N HIS A 298 34.91 -29.10 -18.00
CA HIS A 298 36.19 -28.44 -18.24
C HIS A 298 36.06 -27.41 -19.37
N GLY A 299 36.13 -26.11 -19.05
CA GLY A 299 36.00 -25.00 -20.01
C GLY A 299 34.74 -24.13 -19.85
N GLU A 300 33.83 -24.45 -18.93
CA GLU A 300 32.61 -23.66 -18.68
C GLU A 300 32.85 -22.50 -17.69
N ARG A 301 32.50 -21.27 -18.08
CA ARG A 301 32.60 -20.08 -17.23
C ARG A 301 31.32 -19.93 -16.41
N VAL A 302 31.34 -20.38 -15.14
CA VAL A 302 30.19 -20.30 -14.23
C VAL A 302 30.63 -19.79 -12.86
N ILE A 303 29.90 -18.83 -12.30
CA ILE A 303 30.09 -18.35 -10.94
C ILE A 303 29.56 -19.40 -9.95
N LYS A 304 30.45 -20.04 -9.19
CA LYS A 304 30.10 -21.16 -8.28
C LYS A 304 29.15 -20.79 -7.12
N ARG A 305 29.15 -19.52 -6.69
CA ARG A 305 28.29 -19.01 -5.61
C ARG A 305 27.70 -17.67 -6.02
N PHE A 306 26.52 -17.70 -6.62
CA PHE A 306 25.77 -16.50 -6.97
C PHE A 306 24.59 -16.31 -6.00
N PRO A 307 24.35 -15.10 -5.47
CA PRO A 307 23.21 -14.85 -4.58
C PRO A 307 21.91 -14.72 -5.39
N LEU A 308 20.85 -15.40 -4.96
CA LEU A 308 19.50 -15.18 -5.48
C LEU A 308 18.74 -14.23 -4.54
N ILE A 309 18.08 -13.23 -5.12
CA ILE A 309 17.15 -12.33 -4.43
C ILE A 309 15.81 -12.41 -5.16
N GLU A 310 14.78 -12.85 -4.44
CA GLU A 310 13.43 -12.96 -4.97
C GLU A 310 12.76 -11.59 -5.08
N GLN A 311 12.01 -11.38 -6.15
CA GLN A 311 11.21 -10.17 -6.33
C GLN A 311 10.03 -10.16 -5.36
N ALA A 312 9.76 -9.00 -4.74
CA ALA A 312 8.61 -8.84 -3.85
C ALA A 312 7.31 -8.62 -4.63
N GLU A 313 7.38 -7.87 -5.73
CA GLU A 313 6.32 -7.62 -6.69
C GLU A 313 6.78 -7.95 -8.12
N GLU A 314 5.85 -8.17 -9.05
CA GLU A 314 6.18 -8.49 -10.46
C GLU A 314 7.03 -7.40 -11.13
N MET A 315 6.84 -6.13 -10.73
CA MET A 315 7.53 -4.98 -11.33
C MET A 315 8.97 -4.80 -10.81
N ASP A 316 9.38 -5.57 -9.79
CA ASP A 316 10.67 -5.42 -9.12
C ASP A 316 11.81 -6.20 -9.78
N CYS A 317 11.55 -6.93 -10.86
CA CYS A 317 12.50 -7.86 -11.47
C CYS A 317 13.87 -7.19 -11.76
N GLY A 318 13.87 -5.96 -12.28
CA GLY A 318 15.09 -5.19 -12.54
C GLY A 318 15.86 -4.81 -11.27
N ALA A 319 15.16 -4.28 -10.26
CA ALA A 319 15.77 -3.91 -8.99
C ALA A 319 16.31 -5.14 -8.23
N ALA A 320 15.61 -6.27 -8.32
CA ALA A 320 16.06 -7.55 -7.76
C ALA A 320 17.31 -8.09 -8.48
N CYS A 321 17.39 -7.96 -9.81
CA CYS A 321 18.59 -8.27 -10.58
C CYS A 321 19.79 -7.43 -10.14
N LEU A 322 19.60 -6.12 -9.98
CA LEU A 322 20.64 -5.22 -9.51
C LEU A 322 21.06 -5.53 -8.06
N ALA A 323 20.11 -5.92 -7.21
CA ALA A 323 20.39 -6.36 -5.84
C ALA A 323 21.26 -7.63 -5.80
N MET A 324 21.00 -8.58 -6.71
CA MET A 324 21.82 -9.80 -6.84
C MET A 324 23.27 -9.46 -7.24
N LEU A 325 23.44 -8.52 -8.18
CA LEU A 325 24.76 -8.01 -8.56
C LEU A 325 25.47 -7.30 -7.39
N CYS A 326 24.79 -6.38 -6.71
CA CYS A 326 25.33 -5.70 -5.53
C CYS A 326 25.83 -6.70 -4.49
N LYS A 327 25.01 -7.70 -4.17
CA LYS A 327 25.35 -8.75 -3.20
C LYS A 327 26.50 -9.64 -3.66
N HIS A 328 26.64 -9.88 -4.96
CA HIS A 328 27.78 -10.62 -5.52
C HIS A 328 29.09 -9.86 -5.35
N TYR A 329 29.08 -8.54 -5.58
CA TYR A 329 30.24 -7.66 -5.42
C TYR A 329 30.45 -7.14 -3.98
N GLY A 330 29.65 -7.60 -3.02
CA GLY A 330 29.80 -7.25 -1.60
C GLY A 330 29.17 -5.91 -1.18
N ILE A 331 28.38 -5.28 -2.05
CA ILE A 331 27.62 -4.06 -1.74
C ILE A 331 26.34 -4.45 -1.00
N SER A 332 26.20 -3.97 0.23
CA SER A 332 25.02 -4.20 1.06
C SER A 332 23.94 -3.16 0.77
N MET A 333 23.08 -3.44 -0.20
CA MET A 333 21.91 -2.61 -0.53
C MET A 333 20.62 -3.42 -0.39
N THR A 334 19.60 -2.82 0.23
CA THR A 334 18.28 -3.45 0.35
C THR A 334 17.51 -3.33 -0.96
N LEU A 335 16.65 -4.33 -1.25
CA LEU A 335 15.79 -4.30 -2.44
C LEU A 335 14.92 -3.05 -2.49
N GLY A 336 14.37 -2.62 -1.34
CA GLY A 336 13.56 -1.41 -1.25
C GLY A 336 14.33 -0.14 -1.64
N LYS A 337 15.61 -0.03 -1.26
CA LYS A 337 16.43 1.11 -1.66
C LYS A 337 16.74 1.11 -3.15
N LEU A 338 17.04 -0.06 -3.71
CA LEU A 338 17.27 -0.21 -5.15
C LEU A 338 16.00 0.03 -5.98
N ARG A 339 14.83 -0.36 -5.47
CA ARG A 339 13.53 0.00 -6.08
C ARG A 339 13.34 1.51 -6.13
N GLU A 340 13.68 2.22 -5.04
CA GLU A 340 13.60 3.69 -4.97
C GLU A 340 14.59 4.33 -5.95
N LEU A 341 15.86 3.90 -5.93
CA LEU A 341 16.90 4.46 -6.81
C LEU A 341 16.60 4.20 -8.29
N ALA A 342 16.10 3.00 -8.62
CA ALA A 342 15.74 2.63 -9.99
C ALA A 342 14.39 3.21 -10.44
N ASN A 343 13.70 3.97 -9.56
CA ASN A 343 12.37 4.52 -9.78
C ASN A 343 11.38 3.49 -10.34
N VAL A 344 11.31 2.30 -9.72
CA VAL A 344 10.41 1.23 -10.19
C VAL A 344 8.97 1.73 -10.14
N THR A 345 8.35 1.88 -11.32
CA THR A 345 6.96 2.32 -11.46
C THR A 345 6.01 1.12 -11.57
N THR A 346 4.71 1.38 -11.75
CA THR A 346 3.73 0.34 -12.13
C THR A 346 4.00 -0.30 -13.49
N GLN A 347 4.97 0.21 -14.27
CA GLN A 347 5.45 -0.38 -15.53
C GLN A 347 6.82 -1.07 -15.38
N GLY A 348 7.44 -1.06 -14.20
CA GLY A 348 8.74 -1.67 -13.93
C GLY A 348 9.89 -0.68 -14.00
N ALA A 349 11.12 -1.19 -14.03
CA ALA A 349 12.35 -0.42 -14.24
C ALA A 349 12.78 -0.43 -15.71
N THR A 350 13.30 0.68 -16.20
CA THR A 350 13.90 0.76 -17.54
C THR A 350 15.37 0.28 -17.50
N LEU A 351 15.89 -0.21 -18.63
CA LEU A 351 17.31 -0.58 -18.74
C LEU A 351 18.24 0.60 -18.43
N ASP A 352 17.84 1.80 -18.84
CA ASP A 352 18.56 3.05 -18.60
C ASP A 352 18.52 3.47 -17.12
N SER A 353 17.38 3.28 -16.42
CA SER A 353 17.33 3.51 -14.98
C SER A 353 18.23 2.52 -14.23
N LEU A 354 18.25 1.24 -14.61
CA LEU A 354 19.14 0.24 -14.01
C LEU A 354 20.63 0.56 -14.27
N ALA A 355 20.96 1.04 -15.47
CA ALA A 355 22.32 1.48 -15.83
C ALA A 355 22.77 2.64 -14.95
N ARG A 356 21.96 3.71 -14.85
CA ARG A 356 22.24 4.87 -13.99
C ARG A 356 22.40 4.50 -12.52
N VAL A 357 21.57 3.59 -12.01
CA VAL A 357 21.70 3.13 -10.63
C VAL A 357 22.99 2.33 -10.46
N GLY A 358 23.34 1.48 -11.42
CA GLY A 358 24.66 0.83 -11.45
C GLY A 358 25.80 1.84 -11.40
N ASP A 359 25.75 2.88 -12.24
CA ASP A 359 26.77 3.93 -12.28
C ASP A 359 26.90 4.68 -10.94
N SER A 360 25.77 5.04 -10.32
CA SER A 360 25.78 5.70 -9.00
C SER A 360 26.24 4.78 -7.85
N LEU A 361 26.23 3.46 -8.05
CA LEU A 361 26.78 2.48 -7.11
C LEU A 361 28.26 2.17 -7.38
N GLY A 362 28.89 2.88 -8.31
CA GLY A 362 30.31 2.73 -8.66
C GLY A 362 30.58 1.60 -9.66
N PHE A 363 29.57 1.07 -10.34
CA PHE A 363 29.80 0.25 -11.54
C PHE A 363 30.04 1.15 -12.74
N THR A 364 30.81 0.70 -13.72
CA THR A 364 30.73 1.22 -15.08
C THR A 364 29.76 0.34 -15.84
N THR A 365 28.58 0.88 -16.16
CA THR A 365 27.54 0.14 -16.88
C THR A 365 27.60 0.38 -18.38
N ARG A 366 27.30 -0.67 -19.17
CA ARG A 366 27.20 -0.58 -20.63
C ARG A 366 26.03 -1.41 -21.15
N GLY A 367 25.04 -0.75 -21.74
CA GLY A 367 23.97 -1.42 -22.48
C GLY A 367 24.44 -1.80 -23.88
N VAL A 368 24.34 -3.09 -24.23
CA VAL A 368 24.80 -3.61 -25.53
C VAL A 368 23.71 -4.51 -26.13
N GLN A 369 23.43 -4.31 -27.42
CA GLN A 369 22.65 -5.24 -28.22
C GLN A 369 23.61 -6.17 -28.95
N CYS A 370 23.49 -7.49 -28.76
CA CYS A 370 24.49 -8.44 -29.26
C CYS A 370 23.88 -9.80 -29.62
N THR A 371 24.69 -10.65 -30.25
CA THR A 371 24.36 -12.05 -30.55
C THR A 371 24.88 -12.98 -29.45
N TYR A 372 24.39 -14.23 -29.41
CA TYR A 372 24.82 -15.18 -28.39
C TYR A 372 26.33 -15.45 -28.40
N GLU A 373 26.96 -15.46 -29.58
CA GLU A 373 28.40 -15.65 -29.71
C GLU A 373 29.21 -14.56 -29.01
N ALA A 374 28.71 -13.32 -28.99
CA ALA A 374 29.37 -12.21 -28.30
C ALA A 374 29.27 -12.32 -26.77
N LEU A 375 28.19 -12.94 -26.25
CA LEU A 375 28.00 -13.14 -24.80
C LEU A 375 29.10 -14.03 -24.18
N LEU A 376 29.70 -14.93 -24.96
CA LEU A 376 30.82 -15.77 -24.50
C LEU A 376 32.07 -14.96 -24.12
N GLY A 377 32.21 -13.75 -24.68
CA GLY A 377 33.34 -12.86 -24.45
C GLY A 377 33.17 -11.89 -23.27
N PHE A 378 31.95 -11.73 -22.74
CA PHE A 378 31.67 -10.77 -21.68
C PHE A 378 32.03 -11.28 -20.28
N GLU A 379 32.31 -10.34 -19.37
CA GLU A 379 32.54 -10.63 -17.96
C GLU A 379 31.20 -10.90 -17.24
N LEU A 380 31.18 -11.95 -16.42
CA LEU A 380 30.01 -12.33 -15.63
C LEU A 380 30.08 -11.67 -14.24
N PRO A 381 28.94 -11.32 -13.62
CA PRO A 381 27.55 -11.49 -14.07
C PRO A 381 27.00 -10.23 -14.77
N PHE A 382 25.97 -10.40 -15.62
CA PHE A 382 25.31 -9.30 -16.31
C PHE A 382 23.78 -9.48 -16.37
N ILE A 383 23.04 -8.38 -16.52
CA ILE A 383 21.56 -8.40 -16.63
C ILE A 383 21.18 -8.52 -18.10
N ILE A 384 20.16 -9.31 -18.40
CA ILE A 384 19.55 -9.36 -19.73
C ILE A 384 18.07 -9.05 -19.66
N HIS A 385 17.54 -8.56 -20.77
CA HIS A 385 16.12 -8.30 -20.92
C HIS A 385 15.42 -9.49 -21.59
N TRP A 386 14.42 -10.02 -20.90
CA TRP A 386 13.76 -11.30 -21.18
C TRP A 386 12.28 -11.09 -21.54
N GLU A 387 11.84 -11.67 -22.65
CA GLU A 387 10.48 -11.66 -23.20
C GLU A 387 9.82 -10.27 -23.35
N GLY A 388 10.57 -9.17 -23.25
CA GLY A 388 10.08 -7.81 -23.44
C GLY A 388 9.51 -7.13 -22.18
N TYR A 389 9.42 -7.84 -21.05
CA TYR A 389 8.79 -7.33 -19.82
C TYR A 389 9.49 -7.80 -18.53
N HIS A 390 10.58 -8.57 -18.61
CA HIS A 390 11.23 -9.18 -17.44
C HIS A 390 12.75 -9.03 -17.51
N TYR A 391 13.41 -9.02 -16.35
CA TYR A 391 14.87 -8.99 -16.26
C TYR A 391 15.37 -10.22 -15.52
N VAL A 392 16.48 -10.78 -16.01
CA VAL A 392 17.14 -11.94 -15.40
C VAL A 392 18.65 -11.74 -15.41
N VAL A 393 19.37 -12.36 -14.47
CA VAL A 393 20.82 -12.25 -14.37
C VAL A 393 21.49 -13.49 -14.94
N VAL A 394 22.44 -13.32 -15.84
CA VAL A 394 23.29 -14.40 -16.34
C VAL A 394 24.52 -14.51 -15.45
N TYR A 395 24.76 -15.69 -14.88
CA TYR A 395 25.91 -15.97 -14.01
C TYR A 395 26.80 -17.10 -14.53
N GLY A 396 26.46 -17.69 -15.68
CA GLY A 396 27.30 -18.66 -16.37
C GLY A 396 26.92 -18.80 -17.85
N VAL A 397 27.92 -19.01 -18.70
CA VAL A 397 27.74 -19.18 -20.15
C VAL A 397 28.68 -20.28 -20.67
N SER A 398 28.17 -21.12 -21.57
CA SER A 398 28.88 -22.20 -22.27
C SER A 398 28.43 -22.21 -23.75
N LYS A 399 29.10 -22.98 -24.62
CA LYS A 399 28.71 -23.07 -26.05
C LYS A 399 27.33 -23.72 -26.26
N ARG A 400 26.84 -24.48 -25.28
CA ARG A 400 25.58 -25.25 -25.38
C ARG A 400 24.52 -24.85 -24.36
N ASN A 401 24.93 -24.23 -23.25
CA ASN A 401 24.09 -23.98 -22.10
C ASN A 401 24.35 -22.60 -21.51
N ILE A 402 23.33 -22.01 -20.91
CA ILE A 402 23.42 -20.77 -20.14
C ILE A 402 22.77 -20.95 -18.76
N TRP A 403 23.37 -20.30 -17.75
CA TRP A 403 22.90 -20.31 -16.38
C TRP A 403 22.37 -18.93 -16.01
N VAL A 404 21.11 -18.89 -15.61
CA VAL A 404 20.35 -17.69 -15.36
C VAL A 404 19.77 -17.73 -13.95
N ALA A 405 19.89 -16.64 -13.21
CA ALA A 405 19.20 -16.39 -11.95
C ALA A 405 18.00 -15.48 -12.24
N ASP A 406 16.81 -16.05 -12.18
CA ASP A 406 15.54 -15.36 -12.39
C ASP A 406 14.97 -14.90 -11.03
N PRO A 407 14.73 -13.59 -10.81
CA PRO A 407 14.12 -13.09 -9.58
C PRO A 407 12.76 -13.72 -9.22
N ALA A 408 12.02 -14.23 -10.21
CA ALA A 408 10.70 -14.81 -10.03
C ALA A 408 10.73 -16.34 -9.89
N LEU A 409 11.64 -17.00 -10.62
CA LEU A 409 11.64 -18.47 -10.78
C LEU A 409 12.87 -19.15 -10.16
N GLY A 410 13.86 -18.38 -9.71
CA GLY A 410 15.11 -18.87 -9.14
C GLY A 410 16.16 -19.24 -10.18
N PHE A 411 17.07 -20.14 -9.81
CA PHE A 411 18.15 -20.58 -10.69
C PHE A 411 17.64 -21.50 -11.80
N ARG A 412 18.08 -21.26 -13.03
CA ARG A 412 17.75 -22.06 -14.20
C ARG A 412 18.98 -22.31 -15.07
N LYS A 413 19.04 -23.50 -15.65
CA LYS A 413 19.94 -23.86 -16.74
C LYS A 413 19.10 -24.05 -18.00
N MET A 414 19.48 -23.40 -19.09
CA MET A 414 18.75 -23.42 -20.35
C MET A 414 19.70 -23.74 -21.51
N THR A 415 19.17 -24.36 -22.55
CA THR A 415 19.91 -24.54 -23.82
C THR A 415 19.95 -23.23 -24.60
N VAL A 416 20.92 -23.07 -25.52
CA VAL A 416 21.04 -21.84 -26.34
C VAL A 416 19.76 -21.55 -27.13
N GLU A 417 19.16 -22.58 -27.74
CA GLU A 417 17.93 -22.45 -28.52
C GLU A 417 16.74 -21.98 -27.67
N GLU A 418 16.63 -22.47 -26.43
CA GLU A 418 15.60 -22.00 -25.49
C GLU A 418 15.87 -20.58 -25.00
N PHE A 419 17.14 -20.20 -24.88
CA PHE A 419 17.57 -18.87 -24.49
C PHE A 419 17.22 -17.82 -25.55
N GLU A 420 17.59 -18.07 -26.81
CA GLU A 420 17.37 -17.15 -27.93
C GLU A 420 15.88 -16.92 -28.23
N ARG A 421 15.01 -17.88 -27.91
CA ARG A 421 13.55 -17.70 -28.05
C ARG A 421 12.97 -16.66 -27.08
N GLY A 422 13.57 -16.50 -25.91
CA GLY A 422 13.09 -15.58 -24.87
C GLY A 422 13.90 -14.30 -24.74
N TRP A 423 15.16 -14.30 -25.20
CA TRP A 423 16.05 -13.16 -25.09
C TRP A 423 15.75 -12.09 -26.14
N SER A 424 15.62 -10.84 -25.70
CA SER A 424 15.35 -9.70 -26.58
C SER A 424 16.56 -9.19 -27.38
N GLY A 425 17.75 -9.79 -27.18
CA GLY A 425 19.01 -9.38 -27.81
C GLY A 425 19.76 -8.27 -27.06
N THR A 426 19.17 -7.72 -25.99
CA THR A 426 19.78 -6.65 -25.18
C THR A 426 20.34 -7.19 -23.87
N CYS A 427 21.53 -6.73 -23.50
CA CYS A 427 22.19 -7.01 -22.22
C CYS A 427 22.77 -5.72 -21.60
N LEU A 428 22.92 -5.73 -20.29
CA LEU A 428 23.50 -4.64 -19.50
C LEU A 428 24.68 -5.21 -18.71
N LEU A 429 25.88 -4.78 -19.09
CA LEU A 429 27.14 -5.19 -18.50
C LEU A 429 27.49 -4.30 -17.31
N PHE A 430 28.03 -4.92 -16.26
CA PHE A 430 28.46 -4.24 -15.04
C PHE A 430 29.93 -4.56 -14.78
N THR A 431 30.78 -3.55 -14.90
CA THR A 431 32.20 -3.65 -14.54
C THR A 431 32.46 -2.85 -13.26
N PRO A 432 33.07 -3.41 -12.21
CA PRO A 432 33.30 -2.68 -10.97
C PRO A 432 34.33 -1.55 -11.18
N GLY A 433 33.98 -0.32 -10.79
CA GLY A 433 34.87 0.84 -10.84
C GLY A 433 35.76 0.96 -9.60
N THR A 434 36.80 1.80 -9.66
CA THR A 434 37.74 2.03 -8.55
C THR A 434 37.10 2.63 -7.30
N GLU A 435 36.03 3.43 -7.45
CA GLU A 435 35.27 4.03 -6.33
C GLU A 435 34.51 3.00 -5.49
N MET A 436 34.22 1.83 -6.07
CA MET A 436 33.47 0.77 -5.39
C MET A 436 34.22 0.17 -4.19
N ALA A 437 35.55 0.17 -4.23
CA ALA A 437 36.39 -0.31 -3.13
C ALA A 437 36.25 0.56 -1.87
N GLU A 438 35.92 1.85 -2.02
CA GLU A 438 35.69 2.76 -0.90
C GLU A 438 34.26 2.63 -0.34
N LEU A 439 33.25 2.44 -1.20
CA LEU A 439 31.85 2.20 -0.80
C LEU A 439 31.66 0.85 -0.08
N ALA A 440 32.37 -0.20 -0.49
CA ALA A 440 32.40 -1.47 0.25
C ALA A 440 33.12 -1.36 1.61
N ALA A 441 34.00 -0.36 1.77
CA ALA A 441 34.70 -0.08 3.02
C ALA A 441 33.85 0.72 4.03
N THR A 442 32.60 1.07 3.70
CA THR A 442 31.66 1.68 4.65
C THR A 442 31.31 0.68 5.77
N ARG A 443 31.95 0.89 6.93
CA ARG A 443 31.98 0.07 8.15
C ARG A 443 30.76 -0.83 8.38
N SER A 444 31.03 -2.11 8.70
CA SER A 444 30.03 -3.09 9.15
C SER A 444 29.00 -2.47 10.12
N PRO A 445 27.69 -2.60 9.87
CA PRO A 445 26.62 -2.04 10.70
C PRO A 445 26.78 -2.37 12.20
N TRP A 446 27.38 -3.53 12.51
CA TRP A 446 27.65 -4.00 13.86
C TRP A 446 28.62 -3.14 14.66
N LEU A 447 29.62 -2.53 14.01
CA LEU A 447 30.60 -1.69 14.72
C LEU A 447 29.95 -0.46 15.36
N ARG A 448 28.89 0.09 14.75
CA ARG A 448 28.15 1.23 15.31
C ARG A 448 27.44 0.86 16.61
N PHE A 449 26.84 -0.32 16.66
CA PHE A 449 26.12 -0.77 17.84
C PHE A 449 27.06 -1.24 18.97
N ILE A 450 28.16 -1.89 18.62
CA ILE A 450 29.21 -2.26 19.59
C ILE A 450 29.85 -1.00 20.19
N ALA A 451 29.89 0.13 19.48
CA ALA A 451 30.37 1.39 20.04
C ALA A 451 29.54 1.86 21.24
N TYR A 452 28.25 1.52 21.34
CA TYR A 452 27.42 1.82 22.52
C TYR A 452 27.84 1.03 23.78
N LEU A 453 28.57 -0.08 23.63
CA LEU A 453 29.12 -0.84 24.77
C LEU A 453 30.44 -0.24 25.29
N LYS A 454 31.12 0.60 24.49
CA LYS A 454 32.43 1.19 24.83
C LYS A 454 32.42 2.03 26.12
N PRO A 455 31.40 2.86 26.42
CA PRO A 455 31.32 3.58 27.68
C PRO A 455 31.15 2.67 28.91
N TYR A 456 30.62 1.46 28.72
CA TYR A 456 30.28 0.52 29.80
C TYR A 456 31.33 -0.58 30.00
N LYS A 457 32.56 -0.41 29.50
CA LYS A 457 33.68 -1.37 29.66
C LYS A 457 33.93 -1.77 31.12
N THR A 458 33.83 -0.82 32.05
CA THR A 458 34.00 -1.08 33.47
C THR A 458 32.90 -2.00 34.00
N ILE A 459 31.65 -1.81 33.59
CA ILE A 459 30.54 -2.68 34.02
C ILE A 459 30.66 -4.06 33.37
N LEU A 460 31.06 -4.14 32.10
CA LEU A 460 31.37 -5.42 31.44
C LEU A 460 32.46 -6.19 32.19
N PHE A 461 33.49 -5.51 32.68
CA PHE A 461 34.51 -6.12 33.53
C PHE A 461 33.94 -6.63 34.85
N HIS A 462 33.10 -5.85 35.55
CA HIS A 462 32.43 -6.32 36.76
C HIS A 462 31.51 -7.52 36.50
N LEU A 463 30.80 -7.55 35.36
CA LEU A 463 29.97 -8.68 34.93
C LEU A 463 30.82 -9.92 34.65
N PHE A 464 31.99 -9.75 34.03
CA PHE A 464 32.96 -10.83 33.85
C PHE A 464 33.43 -11.38 35.19
N VAL A 465 33.87 -10.52 36.12
CA VAL A 465 34.33 -10.94 37.46
C VAL A 465 33.21 -11.61 38.25
N ALA A 466 31.99 -11.06 38.25
CA ALA A 466 30.85 -11.66 38.92
C ALA A 466 30.50 -13.03 38.33
N THR A 467 30.51 -13.16 37.00
CA THR A 467 30.30 -14.45 36.32
C THR A 467 31.40 -15.45 36.67
N PHE A 468 32.66 -15.02 36.67
CA PHE A 468 33.80 -15.85 37.08
C PHE A 468 33.62 -16.37 38.52
N VAL A 469 33.28 -15.49 39.46
CA VAL A 469 33.04 -15.87 40.86
C VAL A 469 31.86 -16.86 40.96
N ILE A 470 30.75 -16.61 40.27
CA ILE A 470 29.59 -17.52 40.23
C ILE A 470 30.01 -18.92 39.73
N GLN A 471 30.79 -18.99 38.66
CA GLN A 471 31.22 -20.28 38.10
C GLN A 471 32.22 -20.99 39.01
N MET A 472 33.12 -20.25 39.67
CA MET A 472 34.04 -20.82 40.67
C MET A 472 33.28 -21.37 41.89
N LEU A 473 32.25 -20.67 42.37
CA LEU A 473 31.37 -21.17 43.42
C LEU A 473 30.51 -22.35 42.94
N GLY A 474 30.19 -22.39 41.65
CA GLY A 474 29.50 -23.52 41.00
C GLY A 474 30.29 -24.82 41.01
N LEU A 475 31.62 -24.78 41.18
CA LEU A 475 32.47 -25.97 41.36
C LEU A 475 32.39 -26.54 42.78
N VAL A 476 31.96 -25.75 43.76
CA VAL A 476 31.94 -26.16 45.18
C VAL A 476 30.93 -27.28 45.44
N PRO A 477 29.66 -27.23 44.96
CA PRO A 477 28.71 -28.32 45.19
C PRO A 477 29.16 -29.70 44.68
N PRO A 478 29.65 -29.87 43.43
CA PRO A 478 30.19 -31.15 42.98
C PRO A 478 31.30 -31.70 43.87
N LEU A 479 32.24 -30.85 44.28
CA LEU A 479 33.38 -31.24 45.13
C LEU A 479 32.95 -31.62 46.54
N ILE A 480 32.02 -30.87 47.13
CA ILE A 480 31.46 -31.18 48.45
C ILE A 480 30.69 -32.51 48.40
N ILE A 481 29.85 -32.72 47.38
CA ILE A 481 29.08 -33.96 47.23
C ILE A 481 30.01 -35.17 47.07
N GLN A 482 31.09 -35.04 46.28
CA GLN A 482 32.13 -36.07 46.18
C GLN A 482 32.72 -36.42 47.55
N ASN A 483 33.12 -35.42 48.34
CA ASN A 483 33.70 -35.64 49.66
C ASN A 483 32.71 -36.24 50.67
N ILE A 484 31.41 -35.90 50.56
CA ILE A 484 30.36 -36.54 51.37
C ILE A 484 30.28 -38.04 51.03
N LEU A 485 30.27 -38.40 49.75
CA LEU A 485 30.14 -39.78 49.30
C LEU A 485 31.38 -40.62 49.59
N ASP A 486 32.57 -40.11 49.28
CA ASP A 486 33.81 -40.86 49.39
C ASP A 486 34.38 -40.85 50.83
N GLY A 487 34.23 -39.74 51.53
CA GLY A 487 34.81 -39.53 52.87
C GLY A 487 33.82 -39.81 54.00
N VAL A 488 32.65 -39.15 53.97
CA VAL A 488 31.73 -39.13 55.12
C VAL A 488 30.88 -40.40 55.22
N ILE A 489 30.29 -40.85 54.11
CA ILE A 489 29.40 -42.01 54.11
C ILE A 489 30.19 -43.30 54.36
N VAL A 490 31.42 -43.38 53.84
CA VAL A 490 32.31 -44.54 54.05
C VAL A 490 32.84 -44.61 55.48
N HIS A 491 33.20 -43.48 56.11
CA HIS A 491 33.82 -43.44 57.44
C HIS A 491 32.86 -43.01 58.58
N GLN A 492 31.57 -42.80 58.29
CA GLN A 492 30.53 -42.34 59.22
C GLN A 492 30.89 -41.09 60.04
N ASN A 493 31.67 -40.15 59.48
CA ASN A 493 32.09 -38.94 60.19
C ASN A 493 31.01 -37.83 60.15
N VAL A 494 30.10 -37.87 61.12
CA VAL A 494 28.96 -36.93 61.23
C VAL A 494 29.42 -35.47 61.42
N GLY A 495 30.57 -35.24 62.06
CA GLY A 495 31.13 -33.88 62.22
C GLY A 495 31.52 -33.25 60.87
N LEU A 496 32.20 -34.02 60.02
CA LEU A 496 32.58 -33.58 58.67
C LEU A 496 31.34 -33.40 57.78
N LEU A 497 30.28 -34.21 57.98
CA LEU A 497 29.00 -34.04 57.28
C LEU A 497 28.39 -32.65 57.53
N HIS A 498 28.25 -32.25 58.80
CA HIS A 498 27.64 -30.97 59.16
C HIS A 498 28.46 -29.79 58.64
N LEU A 499 29.80 -29.87 58.68
CA LEU A 499 30.68 -28.84 58.13
C LEU A 499 30.51 -28.70 56.61
N LEU A 500 30.46 -29.81 55.88
CA LEU A 500 30.28 -29.83 54.44
C LEU A 500 28.89 -29.32 54.02
N ILE A 501 27.83 -29.69 54.74
CA ILE A 501 26.48 -29.16 54.51
C ILE A 501 26.43 -27.65 54.79
N ALA A 502 27.04 -27.17 55.87
CA ALA A 502 27.13 -25.74 56.16
C ALA A 502 27.89 -25.01 55.04
N GLY A 503 29.00 -25.57 54.56
CA GLY A 503 29.75 -25.05 53.41
C GLY A 503 28.91 -25.00 52.13
N LEU A 504 28.08 -26.02 51.87
CA LEU A 504 27.17 -26.06 50.73
C LEU A 504 26.10 -24.95 50.81
N ILE A 505 25.51 -24.75 51.99
CA ILE A 505 24.53 -23.68 52.23
C ILE A 505 25.18 -22.30 52.00
N ILE A 506 26.36 -22.06 52.59
CA ILE A 506 27.09 -20.79 52.44
C ILE A 506 27.44 -20.53 50.97
N SER A 507 27.97 -21.54 50.27
CA SER A 507 28.30 -21.42 48.84
C SER A 507 27.07 -21.10 48.00
N ASN A 508 25.93 -21.75 48.28
CA ASN A 508 24.69 -21.51 47.55
C ASN A 508 24.15 -20.09 47.81
N VAL A 509 24.12 -19.64 49.07
CA VAL A 509 23.72 -18.26 49.43
C VAL A 509 24.60 -17.24 48.74
N PHE A 510 25.92 -17.43 48.74
CA PHE A 510 26.86 -16.51 48.10
C PHE A 510 26.74 -16.53 46.56
N THR A 511 26.49 -17.70 45.96
CA THR A 511 26.20 -17.84 44.52
C THR A 511 24.94 -17.06 44.15
N GLN A 512 23.88 -17.17 44.96
CA GLN A 512 22.62 -16.45 44.74
C GLN A 512 22.78 -14.94 44.91
N LEU A 513 23.54 -14.50 45.92
CA LEU A 513 23.88 -13.09 46.12
C LEU A 513 24.66 -12.53 44.92
N MET A 514 25.69 -13.23 44.45
CA MET A 514 26.46 -12.80 43.28
C MET A 514 25.63 -12.81 42.00
N THR A 515 24.75 -13.78 41.83
CA THR A 515 23.81 -13.83 40.70
C THR A 515 22.88 -12.61 40.71
N THR A 516 22.44 -12.19 41.89
CA THR A 516 21.60 -11.01 42.09
C THR A 516 22.38 -9.72 41.79
N ILE A 517 23.61 -9.57 42.31
CA ILE A 517 24.49 -8.41 42.01
C ILE A 517 24.75 -8.32 40.50
N ARG A 518 25.07 -9.44 39.86
CA ARG A 518 25.26 -9.52 38.40
C ARG A 518 24.00 -9.08 37.64
N ALA A 519 22.81 -9.51 38.09
CA ALA A 519 21.55 -9.10 37.48
C ALA A 519 21.30 -7.59 37.62
N TYR A 520 21.58 -6.99 38.78
CA TYR A 520 21.50 -5.54 38.98
C TYR A 520 22.47 -4.77 38.08
N LEU A 521 23.73 -5.21 37.99
CA LEU A 521 24.73 -4.60 37.10
C LEU A 521 24.32 -4.70 35.63
N ALA A 522 23.80 -5.85 35.21
CA ALA A 522 23.31 -6.06 33.85
C ALA A 522 22.13 -5.12 33.54
N ASN A 523 21.12 -5.06 34.42
CA ASN A 523 19.96 -4.17 34.25
C ASN A 523 20.33 -2.69 34.25
N PHE A 524 21.30 -2.29 35.08
CA PHE A 524 21.82 -0.92 35.07
C PHE A 524 22.45 -0.56 33.70
N MET A 525 23.24 -1.48 33.14
CA MET A 525 23.79 -1.32 31.79
C MET A 525 22.69 -1.26 30.72
N VAL A 526 21.70 -2.15 30.77
CA VAL A 526 20.57 -2.20 29.83
C VAL A 526 19.83 -0.88 29.80
N ARG A 527 19.43 -0.35 30.97
CA ARG A 527 18.64 0.87 31.08
C ARG A 527 19.34 2.08 30.46
N ASN A 528 20.62 2.27 30.79
CA ASN A 528 21.35 3.45 30.32
C ASN A 528 21.70 3.33 28.82
N MET A 529 21.99 2.11 28.35
CA MET A 529 22.21 1.84 26.93
C MET A 529 20.92 2.06 26.13
N ASP A 530 19.77 1.61 26.65
CA ASP A 530 18.46 1.81 26.03
C ASP A 530 18.14 3.29 25.81
N PHE A 531 18.30 4.09 26.87
CA PHE A 531 18.08 5.53 26.80
C PHE A 531 18.98 6.18 25.74
N ALA A 532 20.28 5.84 25.72
CA ALA A 532 21.22 6.39 24.76
C ALA A 532 20.86 6.00 23.31
N MET A 533 20.51 4.73 23.05
CA MET A 533 20.15 4.23 21.74
C MET A 533 18.83 4.85 21.23
N MET A 534 17.81 4.91 22.08
CA MET A 534 16.51 5.49 21.73
C MET A 534 16.58 7.01 21.53
N SER A 535 17.29 7.72 22.42
CA SER A 535 17.50 9.15 22.29
C SER A 535 18.29 9.50 21.02
N HIS A 536 19.37 8.76 20.72
CA HIS A 536 20.14 8.94 19.50
C HIS A 536 19.29 8.68 18.25
N PHE A 537 18.54 7.57 18.21
CA PHE A 537 17.69 7.23 17.09
C PHE A 537 16.58 8.28 16.87
N PHE A 538 15.96 8.75 17.94
CA PHE A 538 14.95 9.81 17.88
C PHE A 538 15.54 11.11 17.33
N ARG A 539 16.69 11.55 17.86
CA ARG A 539 17.39 12.76 17.39
C ARG A 539 17.79 12.65 15.92
N HIS A 540 18.34 11.51 15.51
CA HIS A 540 18.70 11.25 14.10
C HIS A 540 17.46 11.29 13.21
N THR A 541 16.39 10.59 13.58
CA THR A 541 15.14 10.57 12.82
C THR A 541 14.58 11.97 12.63
N MET A 542 14.55 12.80 13.69
CA MET A 542 14.07 14.19 13.60
C MET A 542 14.99 15.12 12.79
N SER A 543 16.25 14.74 12.58
CA SER A 543 17.17 15.48 11.72
C SER A 543 17.04 15.13 10.23
N LEU A 544 16.25 14.11 9.88
CA LEU A 544 16.05 13.70 8.49
C LEU A 544 15.17 14.68 7.72
N PRO A 545 15.36 14.82 6.39
CA PRO A 545 14.59 15.73 5.57
C PRO A 545 13.10 15.37 5.51
N TYR A 546 12.24 16.35 5.30
CA TYR A 546 10.78 16.17 5.21
C TYR A 546 10.35 15.10 4.18
N SER A 547 11.09 14.97 3.09
CA SER A 547 10.85 13.94 2.06
C SER A 547 10.85 12.51 2.60
N PHE A 548 11.64 12.22 3.65
CA PHE A 548 11.64 10.92 4.32
C PHE A 548 10.27 10.61 4.93
N PHE A 549 9.70 11.59 5.63
CA PHE A 549 8.40 11.47 6.29
C PHE A 549 7.23 11.48 5.30
N ALA A 550 7.34 12.24 4.20
CA ALA A 550 6.31 12.28 3.17
C ALA A 550 6.19 10.94 2.41
N LYS A 551 7.29 10.19 2.26
CA LYS A 551 7.33 8.91 1.54
C LYS A 551 6.96 7.71 2.42
N ARG A 552 7.11 7.79 3.75
CA ARG A 552 6.91 6.66 4.67
C ARG A 552 5.66 6.81 5.52
N LYS A 553 4.99 5.69 5.76
CA LYS A 553 3.86 5.64 6.69
C LYS A 553 4.38 5.75 8.13
N THR A 554 3.66 6.45 9.00
CA THR A 554 4.00 6.58 10.43
C THR A 554 4.18 5.22 11.12
N GLY A 555 3.38 4.22 10.74
CA GLY A 555 3.50 2.85 11.27
C GLY A 555 4.81 2.15 10.88
N ASP A 556 5.38 2.45 9.71
CA ASP A 556 6.69 1.93 9.32
C ASP A 556 7.79 2.51 10.21
N ILE A 557 7.76 3.82 10.46
CA ILE A 557 8.72 4.50 11.36
C ILE A 557 8.59 3.94 12.79
N LEU A 558 7.37 3.74 13.28
CA LEU A 558 7.13 3.14 14.60
C LEU A 558 7.70 1.72 14.71
N ALA A 559 7.59 0.92 13.66
CA ALA A 559 8.20 -0.41 13.62
C ALA A 559 9.73 -0.33 13.76
N ARG A 560 10.39 0.68 13.18
CA ARG A 560 11.84 0.93 13.36
C ARG A 560 12.19 1.21 14.81
N PHE A 561 11.39 2.01 15.52
CA PHE A 561 11.59 2.24 16.95
C PHE A 561 11.51 0.93 17.76
N GLN A 562 10.62 0.01 17.39
CA GLN A 562 10.51 -1.31 18.03
C GLN A 562 11.69 -2.23 17.70
N GLU A 563 12.19 -2.21 16.46
CA GLU A 563 13.36 -2.99 16.02
C GLU A 563 14.63 -2.62 16.82
N ASN A 564 14.75 -1.37 17.27
CA ASN A 564 15.86 -0.93 18.13
C ASN A 564 15.88 -1.72 19.46
N GLN A 565 14.71 -2.07 19.98
CA GLN A 565 14.57 -2.90 21.18
C GLN A 565 15.07 -4.33 20.95
N THR A 566 14.88 -4.89 19.75
CA THR A 566 15.40 -6.22 19.37
C THR A 566 16.93 -6.23 19.37
N ILE A 567 17.57 -5.21 18.79
CA ILE A 567 19.04 -5.08 18.80
C ILE A 567 19.56 -4.92 20.23
N ARG A 568 18.90 -4.05 21.03
CA ARG A 568 19.22 -3.89 22.45
C ARG A 568 19.13 -5.21 23.21
N ALA A 569 18.04 -5.96 23.05
CA ALA A 569 17.82 -7.25 23.70
C ALA A 569 18.96 -8.23 23.35
N PHE A 570 19.39 -8.26 22.09
CA PHE A 570 20.57 -9.02 21.69
C PHE A 570 21.86 -8.53 22.36
N LEU A 571 22.09 -7.22 22.49
CA LEU A 571 23.33 -6.70 23.09
C LEU A 571 23.39 -6.84 24.62
N THR A 572 22.27 -7.00 25.31
CA THR A 572 22.24 -6.87 26.78
C THR A 572 21.53 -7.98 27.56
N GLU A 573 20.45 -8.58 27.04
CA GLU A 573 19.52 -9.38 27.87
C GLU A 573 20.09 -10.76 28.27
N SER A 574 20.81 -11.44 27.38
CA SER A 574 21.45 -12.73 27.69
C SER A 574 22.73 -13.03 26.89
N THR A 575 23.04 -12.26 25.85
CA THR A 575 24.15 -12.58 24.96
C THR A 575 25.50 -12.40 25.64
N VAL A 576 25.69 -11.28 26.33
CA VAL A 576 26.94 -11.02 27.08
C VAL A 576 27.15 -12.14 28.09
N THR A 577 26.11 -12.52 28.84
CA THR A 577 26.21 -13.57 29.84
C THR A 577 26.45 -14.96 29.22
N THR A 578 25.83 -15.28 28.08
CA THR A 578 26.13 -16.52 27.33
C THR A 578 27.57 -16.56 26.82
N ILE A 579 28.10 -15.47 26.28
CA ILE A 579 29.50 -15.37 25.84
C ILE A 579 30.44 -15.54 27.02
N LEU A 580 30.18 -14.87 28.14
CA LEU A 580 30.98 -15.01 29.36
C LEU A 580 30.93 -16.43 29.93
N ASN A 581 29.76 -17.08 29.90
CA ASN A 581 29.61 -18.47 30.31
C ASN A 581 30.34 -19.44 29.36
N LEU A 582 30.40 -19.15 28.06
CA LEU A 582 31.13 -19.97 27.10
C LEU A 582 32.64 -19.96 27.36
N LEU A 583 33.19 -18.81 27.77
CA LEU A 583 34.60 -18.75 28.20
C LEU A 583 34.88 -19.68 29.39
N MET A 584 33.88 -19.89 30.25
CA MET A 584 34.00 -20.73 31.44
C MET A 584 33.88 -22.23 31.13
N VAL A 585 33.28 -22.59 29.98
CA VAL A 585 33.24 -23.98 29.50
C VAL A 585 34.64 -24.55 29.32
N PHE A 586 35.62 -23.74 28.90
CA PHE A 586 37.02 -24.19 28.81
C PHE A 586 37.61 -24.58 30.17
N ILE A 587 37.26 -23.86 31.24
CA ILE A 587 37.70 -24.17 32.61
C ILE A 587 37.06 -25.48 33.06
N TYR A 588 35.76 -25.66 32.84
CA TYR A 588 35.07 -26.91 33.19
C TYR A 588 35.63 -28.11 32.43
N PHE A 589 35.87 -28.01 31.12
CA PHE A 589 36.52 -29.08 30.37
C PHE A 589 37.92 -29.39 30.90
N SER A 590 38.71 -28.37 31.24
CA SER A 590 40.05 -28.56 31.81
C SER A 590 39.99 -29.37 33.10
N ILE A 591 39.06 -29.04 34.01
CA ILE A 591 38.84 -29.80 35.25
C ILE A 591 38.35 -31.22 34.94
N MET A 592 37.42 -31.40 34.01
CA MET A 592 36.89 -32.73 33.65
C MET A 592 37.96 -33.64 33.03
N PHE A 593 38.88 -33.09 32.22
CA PHE A 593 40.04 -33.83 31.72
C PHE A 593 40.98 -34.29 32.83
N LEU A 594 41.14 -33.49 33.90
CA LEU A 594 41.91 -33.88 35.08
C LEU A 594 41.23 -35.00 35.88
N TYR A 595 39.89 -35.06 35.89
CA TYR A 595 39.14 -36.15 36.54
C TYR A 595 39.29 -37.45 35.76
N ASN A 596 38.92 -37.46 34.47
CA ASN A 596 39.05 -38.63 33.62
C ASN A 596 38.95 -38.26 32.13
N ALA A 597 40.02 -38.52 31.38
CA ALA A 597 40.05 -38.23 29.95
C ALA A 597 39.06 -39.09 29.13
N ARG A 598 38.86 -40.37 29.49
CA ARG A 598 37.95 -41.28 28.76
C ARG A 598 36.50 -40.80 28.86
N MET A 599 36.02 -40.46 30.06
CA MET A 599 34.67 -39.92 30.23
C MET A 599 34.48 -38.57 29.53
N THR A 600 35.51 -37.72 29.55
CA THR A 600 35.46 -36.40 28.88
C THR A 600 35.37 -36.55 27.36
N LEU A 601 36.09 -37.52 26.77
CA LEU A 601 35.96 -37.84 25.34
C LEU A 601 34.57 -38.36 24.97
N VAL A 602 33.95 -39.18 25.83
CA VAL A 602 32.56 -39.62 25.65
C VAL A 602 31.61 -38.42 25.65
N LEU A 603 31.75 -37.48 26.61
CA LEU A 603 30.96 -36.26 26.63
C LEU A 603 31.13 -35.43 25.34
N ILE A 604 32.37 -35.22 24.88
CA ILE A 604 32.65 -34.51 23.62
C ILE A 604 31.99 -35.21 22.42
N ALA A 605 32.04 -36.55 22.37
CA ALA A 605 31.41 -37.33 21.31
C ALA A 605 29.89 -37.11 21.23
N PHE A 606 29.21 -36.88 22.35
CA PHE A 606 27.77 -36.57 22.39
C PHE A 606 27.45 -35.08 22.15
N ILE A 607 28.38 -34.16 22.45
CA ILE A 607 28.24 -32.73 22.15
C ILE A 607 28.23 -32.48 20.64
N ILE A 608 29.03 -33.23 19.85
CA ILE A 608 29.11 -33.06 18.40
C ILE A 608 27.72 -33.25 17.72
N PRO A 609 26.98 -34.35 17.94
CA PRO A 609 25.61 -34.50 17.44
C PRO A 609 24.65 -33.39 17.86
N ILE A 610 24.74 -32.88 19.09
CA ILE A 610 23.93 -31.76 19.58
C ILE A 610 24.23 -30.48 18.77
N MET A 611 25.50 -30.22 18.51
CA MET A 611 25.94 -29.09 17.68
C MET A 611 25.50 -29.25 16.22
N VAL A 612 25.60 -30.45 15.65
CA VAL A 612 25.13 -30.74 14.29
C VAL A 612 23.62 -30.54 14.18
N LEU A 613 22.85 -31.07 15.13
CA LEU A 613 21.40 -30.89 15.18
C LEU A 613 21.05 -29.39 15.20
N THR A 614 21.74 -28.62 16.04
CA THR A 614 21.57 -27.16 16.12
C THR A 614 21.79 -26.49 14.77
N VAL A 615 22.91 -26.76 14.10
CA VAL A 615 23.27 -26.13 12.82
C VAL A 615 22.29 -26.50 11.70
N VAL A 616 21.85 -27.77 11.65
CA VAL A 616 20.92 -28.27 10.62
C VAL A 616 19.51 -27.68 10.78
N VAL A 617 19.05 -27.51 12.02
CA VAL A 617 17.70 -27.04 12.34
C VAL A 617 17.57 -25.52 12.19
N THR A 618 18.64 -24.79 12.52
CA THR A 618 18.73 -23.33 12.48
C THR A 618 18.11 -22.66 11.23
N PRO A 619 18.43 -23.04 9.97
CA PRO A 619 17.87 -22.39 8.79
C PRO A 619 16.35 -22.54 8.69
N ARG A 620 15.78 -23.66 9.14
CA ARG A 620 14.33 -23.86 9.19
C ARG A 620 13.67 -22.99 10.24
N ILE A 621 14.25 -22.89 11.44
CA ILE A 621 13.76 -21.96 12.49
C ILE A 621 13.73 -20.53 11.95
N LYS A 622 14.80 -20.11 11.24
CA LYS A 622 14.88 -18.78 10.63
C LYS A 622 13.76 -18.51 9.63
N ASN A 623 13.44 -19.47 8.76
CA ASN A 623 12.37 -19.31 7.77
C ASN A 623 11.01 -19.15 8.46
N TYR A 624 10.73 -19.98 9.47
CA TYR A 624 9.51 -19.86 10.26
C TYR A 624 9.41 -18.55 11.03
N ALA A 625 10.51 -18.09 11.63
CA ALA A 625 10.55 -16.81 12.34
C ALA A 625 10.25 -15.63 11.39
N ARG A 626 10.82 -15.65 10.18
CA ARG A 626 10.57 -14.63 9.15
C ARG A 626 9.11 -14.65 8.71
N GLU A 627 8.56 -15.83 8.40
CA GLU A 627 7.17 -15.98 7.96
C GLU A 627 6.16 -15.59 9.05
N ALA A 628 6.45 -15.94 10.31
CA ALA A 628 5.64 -15.56 11.46
C ALA A 628 5.63 -14.04 11.64
N PHE A 629 6.80 -13.39 11.52
CA PHE A 629 6.93 -11.94 11.61
C PHE A 629 6.17 -11.24 10.49
N THR A 630 6.30 -11.67 9.23
CA THR A 630 5.63 -11.02 8.09
C THR A 630 4.11 -11.12 8.20
N THR A 631 3.59 -12.32 8.50
CA THR A 631 2.14 -12.54 8.62
C THR A 631 1.55 -11.81 9.83
N SER A 632 2.29 -11.71 10.93
CA SER A 632 1.88 -10.93 12.11
C SER A 632 1.82 -9.43 11.78
N THR A 633 2.86 -8.91 11.12
CA THR A 633 2.93 -7.49 10.71
C THR A 633 1.80 -7.13 9.75
N GLU A 634 1.46 -8.00 8.80
CA GLU A 634 0.32 -7.78 7.88
C GLU A 634 -1.04 -7.69 8.59
N ALA A 635 -1.24 -8.51 9.63
CA ALA A 635 -2.47 -8.51 10.43
C ALA A 635 -2.55 -7.24 11.31
N GLN A 636 -1.44 -6.84 11.93
CA GLN A 636 -1.34 -5.60 12.72
C GLN A 636 -1.52 -4.35 11.86
N ALA A 637 -0.89 -4.30 10.68
CA ALA A 637 -1.02 -3.18 9.76
C ALA A 637 -2.48 -2.99 9.30
N PHE A 638 -3.17 -4.09 8.97
CA PHE A 638 -4.58 -4.03 8.60
C PHE A 638 -5.49 -3.60 9.77
N LEU A 639 -5.14 -3.99 11.00
CA LEU A 639 -5.84 -3.51 12.20
C LEU A 639 -5.69 -2.00 12.38
N MET A 640 -4.47 -1.47 12.23
CA MET A 640 -4.21 -0.03 12.33
C MET A 640 -4.94 0.76 11.24
N GLU A 641 -4.98 0.25 10.01
CA GLU A 641 -5.78 0.80 8.91
C GLU A 641 -7.28 0.81 9.24
N THR A 642 -7.79 -0.30 9.78
CA THR A 642 -9.19 -0.45 10.22
C THR A 642 -9.54 0.56 11.32
N LEU A 643 -8.69 0.72 12.33
CA LEU A 643 -8.90 1.67 13.42
C LEU A 643 -8.81 3.12 12.94
N GLY A 644 -7.86 3.41 12.04
CA GLY A 644 -7.73 4.74 11.42
C GLY A 644 -8.93 5.11 10.51
N GLY A 645 -9.55 4.11 9.87
CA GLY A 645 -10.72 4.27 8.99
C GLY A 645 -12.05 3.88 9.65
N VAL A 646 -12.13 3.86 10.99
CA VAL A 646 -13.30 3.33 11.70
C VAL A 646 -14.58 4.10 11.37
N GLU A 647 -14.50 5.41 11.14
CA GLU A 647 -15.62 6.25 10.73
C GLU A 647 -16.22 5.78 9.40
N THR A 648 -15.39 5.53 8.39
CA THR A 648 -15.83 5.01 7.09
C THR A 648 -16.45 3.62 7.23
N ILE A 649 -15.83 2.74 8.03
CA ILE A 649 -16.32 1.38 8.23
C ILE A 649 -17.71 1.39 8.87
N LYS A 650 -17.91 2.25 9.88
CA LYS A 650 -19.19 2.45 10.56
C LYS A 650 -20.21 3.13 9.65
N GLY A 651 -19.81 4.17 8.92
CA GLY A 651 -20.68 4.89 8.00
C GLY A 651 -21.19 4.03 6.84
N MET A 652 -20.39 3.08 6.38
CA MET A 652 -20.76 2.15 5.30
C MET A 652 -21.39 0.84 5.81
N GLY A 653 -21.42 0.57 7.12
CA GLY A 653 -21.95 -0.67 7.69
C GLY A 653 -21.20 -1.93 7.26
N ILE A 654 -19.88 -1.84 7.02
CA ILE A 654 -19.05 -2.93 6.48
C ILE A 654 -18.24 -3.69 7.54
N GLU A 655 -18.59 -3.59 8.84
CA GLU A 655 -17.81 -4.17 9.94
C GLU A 655 -17.58 -5.67 9.77
N ARG A 656 -18.59 -6.42 9.33
CA ARG A 656 -18.48 -7.87 9.13
C ARG A 656 -17.46 -8.24 8.05
N ALA A 657 -17.48 -7.54 6.92
CA ALA A 657 -16.56 -7.81 5.82
C ALA A 657 -15.10 -7.51 6.21
N VAL A 658 -14.89 -6.39 6.90
CA VAL A 658 -13.58 -5.98 7.41
C VAL A 658 -13.09 -6.95 8.49
N ARG A 659 -13.95 -7.34 9.43
CA ARG A 659 -13.65 -8.33 10.47
C ARG A 659 -13.20 -9.67 9.87
N LEU A 660 -13.96 -10.22 8.92
CA LEU A 660 -13.60 -11.49 8.26
C LEU A 660 -12.24 -11.41 7.53
N LYS A 661 -11.93 -10.26 6.93
CA LYS A 661 -10.64 -10.02 6.29
C LYS A 661 -9.50 -10.00 7.30
N TRP A 662 -9.69 -9.36 8.45
CA TRP A 662 -8.72 -9.37 9.55
C TRP A 662 -8.56 -10.77 10.16
N GLU A 663 -9.66 -11.46 10.47
CA GLU A 663 -9.67 -12.83 11.00
C GLU A 663 -8.89 -13.78 10.10
N LYS A 664 -9.03 -13.68 8.77
CA LYS A 664 -8.26 -14.47 7.81
C LYS A 664 -6.76 -14.21 7.89
N LYS A 665 -6.34 -12.95 7.98
CA LYS A 665 -4.90 -12.59 8.15
C LYS A 665 -4.35 -13.08 9.48
N TYR A 666 -5.14 -12.92 10.54
CA TYR A 666 -4.76 -13.35 11.88
C TYR A 666 -4.67 -14.87 11.99
N ALA A 667 -5.63 -15.60 11.44
CA ALA A 667 -5.62 -17.06 11.38
C ALA A 667 -4.39 -17.59 10.62
N LYS A 668 -4.00 -16.95 9.51
CA LYS A 668 -2.76 -17.29 8.80
C LYS A 668 -1.53 -17.09 9.69
N SER A 669 -1.46 -15.99 10.44
CA SER A 669 -0.36 -15.76 11.39
C SER A 669 -0.31 -16.81 12.50
N LEU A 670 -1.46 -17.22 13.03
CA LEU A 670 -1.55 -18.28 14.04
C LEU A 670 -1.11 -19.65 13.49
N ASP A 671 -1.49 -20.00 12.27
CA ASP A 671 -1.06 -21.27 11.64
C ASP A 671 0.46 -21.33 11.47
N VAL A 672 1.09 -20.24 11.00
CA VAL A 672 2.55 -20.17 10.87
C VAL A 672 3.23 -20.27 12.24
N GLN A 673 2.72 -19.54 13.24
CA GLN A 673 3.25 -19.61 14.61
C GLN A 673 3.11 -21.02 15.21
N TYR A 674 1.98 -21.68 14.98
CA TYR A 674 1.74 -23.05 15.42
C TYR A 674 2.73 -24.03 14.79
N ARG A 675 2.96 -23.95 13.47
CA ARG A 675 3.94 -24.79 12.77
C ARG A 675 5.36 -24.54 13.27
N ALA A 676 5.72 -23.28 13.50
CA ALA A 676 7.02 -22.90 14.08
C ALA A 676 7.19 -23.49 15.48
N GLN A 677 6.16 -23.41 16.32
CA GLN A 677 6.19 -23.93 17.68
C GLN A 677 6.20 -25.47 17.71
N ALA A 678 5.42 -26.14 16.87
CA ALA A 678 5.45 -27.58 16.70
C ALA A 678 6.84 -28.07 16.28
N PHE A 679 7.50 -27.34 15.36
CA PHE A 679 8.87 -27.63 14.97
C PHE A 679 9.86 -27.43 16.13
N ASN A 680 9.72 -26.35 16.91
CA ASN A 680 10.54 -26.14 18.12
C ASN A 680 10.34 -27.24 19.18
N ILE A 681 9.11 -27.75 19.35
CA ILE A 681 8.83 -28.88 20.24
C ILE A 681 9.57 -30.13 19.77
N LEU A 682 9.55 -30.44 18.46
CA LEU A 682 10.28 -31.57 17.89
C LEU A 682 11.80 -31.46 18.10
N VAL A 683 12.36 -30.26 17.90
CA VAL A 683 13.79 -29.96 18.12
C VAL A 683 14.15 -30.09 19.60
N SER A 684 13.29 -29.58 20.49
CA SER A 684 13.44 -29.72 21.93
C SER A 684 13.43 -31.19 22.35
N LEU A 685 12.51 -31.99 21.81
CA LEU A 685 12.45 -33.43 22.07
C LEU A 685 13.75 -34.13 21.63
N GLY A 686 14.25 -33.83 20.43
CA GLY A 686 15.53 -34.37 19.95
C GLY A 686 16.71 -33.99 20.86
N SER A 687 16.73 -32.74 21.34
CA SER A 687 17.76 -32.24 22.26
C SER A 687 17.68 -32.88 23.65
N GLN A 688 16.46 -33.12 24.17
CA GLN A 688 16.24 -33.82 25.44
C GLN A 688 16.64 -35.29 25.37
N VAL A 689 16.31 -35.98 24.27
CA VAL A 689 16.72 -37.37 24.05
C VAL A 689 18.25 -37.49 23.97
N LEU A 690 18.92 -36.58 23.26
CA LEU A 690 20.39 -36.53 23.21
C LEU A 690 21.00 -36.25 24.59
N ASN A 691 20.41 -35.34 25.37
CA ASN A 691 20.88 -35.04 26.74
C ASN A 691 20.69 -36.25 27.67
N ALA A 692 19.53 -36.92 27.62
CA ALA A 692 19.28 -38.14 28.38
C ALA A 692 20.24 -39.27 27.97
N ALA A 693 20.48 -39.47 26.67
CA ALA A 693 21.44 -40.43 26.15
C ALA A 693 22.86 -40.13 26.63
N THR A 694 23.27 -38.85 26.66
CA THR A 694 24.56 -38.41 27.19
C THR A 694 24.69 -38.76 28.67
N THR A 695 23.67 -38.47 29.47
CA THR A 695 23.63 -38.77 30.91
C THR A 695 23.72 -40.28 31.15
N ILE A 696 22.94 -41.09 30.41
CA ILE A 696 22.98 -42.56 30.51
C ILE A 696 24.35 -43.11 30.12
N ALA A 697 24.94 -42.62 29.01
CA ALA A 697 26.24 -43.08 28.55
C ALA A 697 27.36 -42.77 29.55
N ILE A 698 27.35 -41.58 30.16
CA ILE A 698 28.33 -41.19 31.17
C ILE A 698 28.14 -41.99 32.45
N LEU A 699 26.91 -42.22 32.90
CA LEU A 699 26.65 -43.08 34.06
C LEU A 699 27.08 -44.53 33.79
N TRP A 700 26.85 -45.06 32.59
CA TRP A 700 27.24 -46.43 32.23
C TRP A 700 28.76 -46.60 32.14
N VAL A 701 29.45 -45.72 31.40
CA VAL A 701 30.92 -45.74 31.31
C VAL A 701 31.55 -45.46 32.67
N GLY A 702 31.02 -44.49 33.38
CA GLY A 702 31.48 -44.12 34.72
C GLY A 702 31.29 -45.24 35.74
N ALA A 703 30.15 -45.93 35.74
CA ALA A 703 29.93 -47.09 36.61
C ALA A 703 30.92 -48.22 36.32
N ASN A 704 31.21 -48.51 35.05
CA ASN A 704 32.24 -49.50 34.69
C ASN A 704 33.63 -49.11 35.20
N LEU A 705 34.00 -47.83 35.12
CA LEU A 705 35.27 -47.32 35.65
C LEU A 705 35.33 -47.37 37.19
N VAL A 706 34.20 -47.15 37.87
CA VAL A 706 34.08 -47.31 39.32
C VAL A 706 34.21 -48.78 39.73
N LEU A 707 33.56 -49.70 39.00
CA LEU A 707 33.69 -51.14 39.19
C LEU A 707 35.13 -51.64 38.95
N ALA A 708 35.83 -51.05 37.97
CA ALA A 708 37.24 -51.27 37.71
C ALA A 708 38.19 -50.62 38.74
N ARG A 709 37.66 -49.88 39.72
CA ARG A 709 38.41 -49.12 40.74
C ARG A 709 39.31 -48.02 40.18
N GLU A 710 39.04 -47.53 38.96
CA GLU A 710 39.73 -46.38 38.37
C GLU A 710 39.13 -45.03 38.81
N LEU A 711 37.87 -45.03 39.29
CA LEU A 711 37.13 -43.86 39.78
C LEU A 711 36.36 -44.19 41.07
N SER A 712 36.11 -43.19 41.92
CA SER A 712 35.20 -43.31 43.06
C SER A 712 33.75 -43.00 42.70
N VAL A 713 32.81 -43.45 43.53
CA VAL A 713 31.37 -43.13 43.38
C VAL A 713 31.15 -41.62 43.49
N GLY A 714 31.86 -40.94 44.40
CA GLY A 714 31.81 -39.48 44.54
C GLY A 714 32.33 -38.75 43.30
N GLN A 715 33.43 -39.22 42.70
CA GLN A 715 33.98 -38.64 41.47
C GLN A 715 33.01 -38.76 40.29
N LEU A 716 32.30 -39.88 40.17
CA LEU A 716 31.27 -40.07 39.14
C LEU A 716 30.11 -39.07 39.29
N ILE A 717 29.62 -38.89 40.52
CA ILE A 717 28.52 -37.95 40.81
C ILE A 717 28.97 -36.50 40.60
N ALA A 718 30.19 -36.14 41.01
CA ALA A 718 30.76 -34.82 40.73
C ALA A 718 30.90 -34.58 39.22
N PHE A 719 31.38 -35.57 38.46
CA PHE A 719 31.50 -35.47 37.01
C PHE A 719 30.14 -35.25 36.33
N ASN A 720 29.09 -35.93 36.79
CA ASN A 720 27.73 -35.73 36.29
C ASN A 720 27.20 -34.31 36.59
N ALA A 721 27.51 -33.74 37.75
CA ALA A 721 27.14 -32.36 38.08
C ALA A 721 27.93 -31.33 37.24
N LEU A 722 29.22 -31.56 37.00
CA LEU A 722 30.06 -30.73 36.13
C LEU A 722 29.59 -30.78 34.67
N MET A 723 29.14 -31.95 34.18
CA MET A 723 28.53 -32.08 32.86
C MET A 723 27.36 -31.11 32.68
N GLY A 724 26.45 -31.01 33.65
CA GLY A 724 25.32 -30.06 33.58
C GLY A 724 25.77 -28.61 33.41
N SER A 725 26.87 -28.24 34.05
CA SER A 725 27.48 -26.90 33.97
C SER A 725 28.13 -26.62 32.61
N VAL A 726 28.55 -27.65 31.88
CA VAL A 726 29.07 -27.56 30.50
C VAL A 726 27.95 -27.54 29.47
N LEU A 727 26.93 -28.38 29.62
CA LEU A 727 25.83 -28.49 28.66
C LEU A 727 24.93 -27.25 28.64
N ALA A 728 24.71 -26.60 29.78
CA ALA A 728 23.82 -25.44 29.85
C ALA A 728 24.29 -24.24 28.98
N PRO A 729 25.55 -23.76 29.06
CA PRO A 729 26.06 -22.72 28.15
C PRO A 729 26.07 -23.14 26.68
N LEU A 730 26.35 -24.41 26.38
CA LEU A 730 26.34 -24.93 25.01
C LEU A 730 24.93 -24.91 24.41
N MET A 731 23.90 -25.28 25.17
CA MET A 731 22.51 -25.14 24.74
C MET A 731 22.11 -23.66 24.59
N GLY A 732 22.68 -22.78 25.41
CA GLY A 732 22.52 -21.33 25.28
C GLY A 732 23.01 -20.75 23.95
N LEU A 733 23.97 -21.38 23.27
CA LEU A 733 24.46 -20.97 21.95
C LEU A 733 23.37 -21.05 20.88
N VAL A 734 22.47 -22.04 20.96
CA VAL A 734 21.34 -22.19 20.03
C VAL A 734 20.44 -20.97 20.10
N GLY A 735 20.06 -20.57 21.32
CA GLY A 735 19.25 -19.38 21.55
C GLY A 735 19.99 -18.10 21.16
N LEU A 736 21.29 -18.01 21.43
CA LEU A 736 22.12 -16.88 21.02
C LEU A 736 22.15 -16.72 19.49
N TRP A 737 22.27 -17.81 18.75
CA TRP A 737 22.29 -17.78 17.29
C TRP A 737 20.98 -17.28 16.70
N SER A 738 19.84 -17.70 17.26
CA SER A 738 18.53 -17.15 16.86
C SER A 738 18.46 -15.64 17.09
N ARG A 739 18.82 -15.18 18.30
CA ARG A 739 18.80 -13.75 18.64
C ARG A 739 19.76 -12.93 17.80
N LEU A 740 20.91 -13.49 17.43
CA LEU A 740 21.86 -12.86 16.52
C LEU A 740 21.24 -12.65 15.14
N ASN A 741 20.48 -13.62 14.62
CA ASN A 741 19.76 -13.44 13.36
C ASN A 741 18.65 -12.40 13.46
N ASP A 742 17.85 -12.42 14.53
CA ASP A 742 16.78 -11.43 14.74
C ASP A 742 17.36 -10.01 14.81
N ALA A 743 18.45 -9.85 15.56
CA ALA A 743 19.20 -8.59 15.62
C ALA A 743 19.84 -8.22 14.29
N ALA A 744 20.35 -9.18 13.50
CA ALA A 744 20.90 -8.92 12.17
C ALA A 744 19.83 -8.38 11.21
N VAL A 745 18.63 -8.98 11.21
CA VAL A 745 17.50 -8.52 10.40
C VAL A 745 17.03 -7.15 10.86
N ALA A 746 16.86 -6.94 12.17
CA ALA A 746 16.53 -5.64 12.74
C ALA A 746 17.60 -4.57 12.40
N MET A 747 18.88 -4.96 12.32
CA MET A 747 19.98 -4.06 11.99
C MET A 747 20.00 -3.65 10.52
N GLU A 748 19.76 -4.58 9.59
CA GLU A 748 19.59 -4.26 8.15
C GLU A 748 18.41 -3.28 7.97
N ARG A 749 17.34 -3.56 8.71
CA ARG A 749 16.09 -2.79 8.70
C ARG A 749 16.15 -1.46 9.42
N LEU A 750 17.12 -1.23 10.30
CA LEU A 750 17.38 0.06 10.95
C LEU A 750 18.46 0.87 10.22
N GLY A 751 19.37 0.19 9.54
CA GLY A 751 20.39 0.81 8.70
C GLY A 751 19.76 1.73 7.66
N ASP A 752 18.62 1.35 7.08
CA ASP A 752 17.90 2.17 6.10
C ASP A 752 17.51 3.58 6.60
N VAL A 753 17.33 3.79 7.91
CA VAL A 753 17.06 5.10 8.53
C VAL A 753 18.36 5.72 9.05
N LEU A 754 19.20 4.94 9.72
CA LEU A 754 20.46 5.41 10.32
C LEU A 754 21.52 5.82 9.29
N ASP A 755 21.44 5.28 8.07
CA ASP A 755 22.32 5.60 6.95
C ASP A 755 21.81 6.78 6.13
N MET A 756 20.57 7.24 6.34
CA MET A 756 20.11 8.45 5.68
C MET A 756 20.82 9.67 6.23
N GLU A 757 21.24 10.53 5.32
CA GLU A 757 21.87 11.78 5.67
C GLU A 757 20.86 12.74 6.30
N PRO A 758 21.22 13.40 7.41
CA PRO A 758 20.44 14.51 7.96
C PRO A 758 20.23 15.64 6.95
N GLU A 759 19.14 16.38 7.11
CA GLU A 759 18.81 17.56 6.30
C GLU A 759 19.93 18.62 6.35
N GLN A 760 20.56 18.80 7.52
CA GLN A 760 21.73 19.63 7.72
C GLN A 760 22.86 18.77 8.31
N LYS A 761 23.91 18.53 7.52
CA LYS A 761 25.07 17.75 8.00
C LYS A 761 25.76 18.51 9.13
N PRO A 762 26.08 17.86 10.26
CA PRO A 762 26.75 18.51 11.38
C PRO A 762 28.09 19.17 11.02
N ALA A 763 28.80 18.61 10.03
CA ALA A 763 30.08 19.16 9.55
C ALA A 763 29.90 20.48 8.77
N ASP A 764 28.74 20.69 8.15
CA ASP A 764 28.48 21.85 7.31
C ASP A 764 27.85 23.00 8.11
N LEU A 765 27.31 22.74 9.31
CA LEU A 765 26.69 23.74 10.19
C LEU A 765 27.57 25.00 10.39
N PRO A 766 28.89 24.91 10.64
CA PRO A 766 29.72 26.11 10.81
C PRO A 766 29.87 26.96 9.54
N SER A 767 29.64 26.37 8.36
CA SER A 767 29.72 27.05 7.07
C SER A 767 28.38 27.60 6.57
N ARG A 768 27.28 27.28 7.26
CA ARG A 768 25.94 27.77 6.92
C ARG A 768 25.75 29.21 7.36
N ILE A 769 24.96 29.93 6.59
CA ILE A 769 24.64 31.33 6.83
C ILE A 769 23.48 31.41 7.81
N VAL A 770 23.73 31.99 8.97
CA VAL A 770 22.69 32.30 9.95
C VAL A 770 22.12 33.66 9.62
N ILE A 771 20.81 33.74 9.35
CA ILE A 771 20.08 34.99 9.14
C ILE A 771 19.34 35.33 10.43
N PRO A 772 19.90 36.21 11.30
CA PRO A 772 19.27 36.54 12.57
C PRO A 772 17.97 37.34 12.40
N ASP A 773 17.91 38.22 11.40
CA ASP A 773 16.74 39.07 11.12
C ASP A 773 16.36 38.99 9.63
N LEU A 774 15.36 38.18 9.32
CA LEU A 774 14.80 38.03 7.98
C LEU A 774 14.07 39.33 7.57
N GLN A 775 14.52 39.98 6.50
CA GLN A 775 13.85 41.15 5.90
C GLN A 775 12.65 40.72 5.06
N GLY A 776 12.73 39.54 4.45
CA GLY A 776 11.63 38.94 3.70
C GLY A 776 11.66 39.25 2.20
N ALA A 777 12.84 39.52 1.64
CA ALA A 777 13.06 39.55 0.19
C ALA A 777 13.31 38.13 -0.32
N ILE A 778 12.52 37.66 -1.29
CA ILE A 778 12.60 36.29 -1.80
C ILE A 778 12.59 36.29 -3.31
N GLN A 779 13.51 35.57 -3.94
CA GLN A 779 13.61 35.47 -5.40
C GLN A 779 13.68 34.01 -5.82
N PHE A 780 12.81 33.64 -6.76
CA PHE A 780 12.87 32.38 -7.49
C PHE A 780 13.49 32.67 -8.86
N ASP A 781 14.54 31.94 -9.21
CA ASP A 781 15.27 32.10 -10.47
C ASP A 781 15.30 30.76 -11.22
N ASN A 782 14.45 30.67 -12.25
CA ASN A 782 14.29 29.53 -13.17
C ASN A 782 14.14 28.21 -12.43
N VAL A 783 13.27 28.18 -11.41
CA VAL A 783 13.10 27.03 -10.53
C VAL A 783 12.28 25.94 -11.19
N TYR A 784 12.84 24.73 -11.23
CA TYR A 784 12.13 23.50 -11.60
C TYR A 784 12.09 22.55 -10.40
N PHE A 785 10.97 21.86 -10.22
CA PHE A 785 10.84 20.89 -9.12
C PHE A 785 9.98 19.68 -9.49
N ARG A 786 10.44 18.52 -9.03
CA ARG A 786 9.74 17.22 -9.10
C ARG A 786 9.95 16.43 -7.80
N TYR A 787 8.95 15.65 -7.39
CA TYR A 787 9.03 14.84 -6.16
C TYR A 787 9.83 13.54 -6.32
N GLY A 788 9.95 13.02 -7.55
CA GLY A 788 10.67 11.77 -7.88
C GLY A 788 11.95 12.03 -8.68
N GLY A 789 12.54 10.96 -9.22
CA GLY A 789 13.73 11.07 -10.07
C GLY A 789 13.46 11.67 -11.46
N ASN A 790 14.46 11.58 -12.34
CA ASN A 790 14.44 12.21 -13.67
C ASN A 790 13.31 11.73 -14.62
N GLU A 791 12.58 10.66 -14.27
CA GLU A 791 11.45 10.14 -15.04
C GLU A 791 10.09 10.70 -14.61
N THR A 792 9.98 11.34 -13.43
CA THR A 792 8.70 11.98 -13.02
C THR A 792 8.58 13.36 -13.62
N SER A 793 7.42 13.68 -14.19
CA SER A 793 7.13 15.03 -14.70
C SER A 793 7.40 16.10 -13.65
N TYR A 794 7.87 17.27 -14.11
CA TYR A 794 7.99 18.42 -13.23
C TYR A 794 6.61 18.82 -12.72
N VAL A 795 6.52 19.09 -11.42
CA VAL A 795 5.34 19.68 -10.78
C VAL A 795 5.39 21.20 -10.87
N LEU A 796 6.60 21.75 -10.89
CA LEU A 796 6.87 23.17 -11.14
C LEU A 796 7.90 23.29 -12.25
N GLU A 797 7.61 24.12 -13.23
CA GLU A 797 8.39 24.34 -14.44
C GLU A 797 8.67 25.83 -14.62
N ASN A 798 9.95 26.19 -14.70
CA ASN A 798 10.42 27.55 -14.97
C ASN A 798 9.77 28.64 -14.08
N ILE A 799 9.76 28.42 -12.77
CA ILE A 799 9.20 29.37 -11.81
C ILE A 799 10.22 30.49 -11.56
N SER A 800 9.87 31.70 -12.02
CA SER A 800 10.69 32.91 -11.84
C SER A 800 9.83 34.08 -11.37
N PHE A 801 10.07 34.56 -10.15
CA PHE A 801 9.42 35.75 -9.60
C PHE A 801 10.22 36.31 -8.41
N GLU A 802 9.94 37.55 -8.04
CA GLU A 802 10.54 38.25 -6.90
C GLU A 802 9.45 38.71 -5.95
N MET A 803 9.72 38.62 -4.65
CA MET A 803 8.91 39.16 -3.56
C MET A 803 9.71 40.21 -2.79
N ARG A 804 9.12 41.38 -2.60
CA ARG A 804 9.73 42.47 -1.83
C ARG A 804 9.39 42.32 -0.33
N PRO A 805 10.24 42.84 0.57
CA PRO A 805 9.94 42.93 1.99
C PRO A 805 8.56 43.57 2.26
N GLY A 806 7.70 42.89 3.03
CA GLY A 806 6.36 43.37 3.37
C GLY A 806 5.29 43.18 2.30
N GLU A 807 5.62 42.58 1.15
CA GLU A 807 4.68 42.36 0.04
C GLU A 807 3.73 41.19 0.33
N LEU A 808 2.43 41.37 0.05
CA LEU A 808 1.44 40.30 0.06
C LEU A 808 1.31 39.68 -1.34
N VAL A 809 1.70 38.42 -1.46
CA VAL A 809 1.61 37.65 -2.71
C VAL A 809 0.51 36.60 -2.63
N ALA A 810 -0.44 36.64 -3.56
CA ALA A 810 -1.47 35.60 -3.70
C ALA A 810 -1.12 34.62 -4.81
N VAL A 811 -1.18 33.31 -4.52
CA VAL A 811 -0.96 32.24 -5.50
C VAL A 811 -2.30 31.60 -5.85
N VAL A 812 -2.71 31.70 -7.12
CA VAL A 812 -4.00 31.23 -7.62
C VAL A 812 -3.81 30.25 -8.76
N GLY A 813 -4.72 29.29 -8.91
CA GLY A 813 -4.62 28.28 -9.96
C GLY A 813 -5.51 27.07 -9.69
N ARG A 814 -5.73 26.25 -10.72
CA ARG A 814 -6.56 25.03 -10.60
C ARG A 814 -6.01 24.06 -9.55
N SER A 815 -6.85 23.15 -9.05
CA SER A 815 -6.36 22.06 -8.20
C SER A 815 -5.29 21.26 -8.96
N GLY A 816 -4.22 20.84 -8.27
CA GLY A 816 -3.09 20.13 -8.89
C GLY A 816 -2.06 20.99 -9.64
N SER A 817 -2.21 22.31 -9.72
CA SER A 817 -1.26 23.21 -10.42
C SER A 817 0.12 23.37 -9.75
N GLY A 818 0.33 22.83 -8.55
CA GLY A 818 1.61 22.93 -7.82
C GLY A 818 1.66 23.99 -6.71
N LYS A 819 0.55 24.66 -6.35
CA LYS A 819 0.53 25.73 -5.33
C LYS A 819 1.10 25.31 -3.97
N THR A 820 0.60 24.23 -3.39
CA THR A 820 1.12 23.66 -2.12
C THR A 820 2.59 23.25 -2.25
N THR A 821 3.03 22.80 -3.43
CA THR A 821 4.44 22.48 -3.68
C THR A 821 5.31 23.74 -3.63
N LEU A 822 4.83 24.86 -4.21
CA LEU A 822 5.51 26.16 -4.14
C LEU A 822 5.62 26.65 -2.68
N ALA A 823 4.55 26.54 -1.89
CA ALA A 823 4.61 26.87 -0.45
C ALA A 823 5.63 25.98 0.31
N LYS A 824 5.69 24.68 0.01
CA LYS A 824 6.65 23.77 0.64
C LYS A 824 8.11 24.08 0.27
N LEU A 825 8.37 24.55 -0.97
CA LEU A 825 9.68 25.06 -1.38
C LEU A 825 10.03 26.34 -0.63
N LEU A 826 9.08 27.26 -0.48
CA LEU A 826 9.27 28.52 0.23
C LEU A 826 9.63 28.32 1.72
N VAL A 827 9.01 27.34 2.38
CA VAL A 827 9.33 26.96 3.77
C VAL A 827 10.65 26.17 3.86
N GLY A 828 11.17 25.68 2.73
CA GLY A 828 12.46 24.98 2.65
C GLY A 828 12.38 23.50 2.96
N PHE A 829 11.20 22.89 2.84
CA PHE A 829 11.04 21.43 2.99
C PHE A 829 11.66 20.64 1.84
N TYR A 830 11.78 21.27 0.67
CA TYR A 830 12.42 20.72 -0.51
C TYR A 830 13.43 21.73 -1.06
N ALA A 831 14.46 21.21 -1.72
CA ALA A 831 15.32 22.02 -2.58
C ALA A 831 14.78 21.95 -4.03
N PRO A 832 14.99 23.00 -4.84
CA PRO A 832 14.67 22.95 -6.26
C PRO A 832 15.52 21.86 -6.96
N THR A 833 14.98 21.25 -8.01
CA THR A 833 15.71 20.28 -8.85
C THR A 833 16.70 21.02 -9.75
N ASP A 834 16.24 22.11 -10.38
CA ASP A 834 17.05 23.02 -11.17
C ASP A 834 16.69 24.47 -10.81
N GLY A 835 17.61 25.40 -11.06
CA GLY A 835 17.46 26.80 -10.65
C GLY A 835 17.84 27.03 -9.19
N LYS A 836 17.51 28.20 -8.64
CA LYS A 836 17.85 28.58 -7.26
C LYS A 836 16.78 29.45 -6.62
N ILE A 837 16.69 29.34 -5.29
CA ILE A 837 15.84 30.19 -4.45
C ILE A 837 16.77 31.04 -3.58
N VAL A 838 16.61 32.35 -3.66
CA VAL A 838 17.44 33.32 -2.93
C VAL A 838 16.58 34.03 -1.88
N ILE A 839 17.07 34.10 -0.66
CA ILE A 839 16.40 34.73 0.50
C ILE A 839 17.35 35.79 1.06
N ASP A 840 16.92 37.05 1.05
CA ASP A 840 17.71 38.22 1.46
C ASP A 840 19.13 38.26 0.85
N GLY A 841 19.26 37.80 -0.40
CA GLY A 841 20.52 37.77 -1.14
C GLY A 841 21.36 36.48 -0.99
N TYR A 842 20.93 35.54 -0.15
CA TYR A 842 21.62 34.27 0.07
C TYR A 842 20.88 33.09 -0.55
N ASP A 843 21.61 32.11 -1.10
CA ASP A 843 21.00 30.88 -1.60
C ASP A 843 20.39 30.09 -0.43
N MET A 844 19.14 29.67 -0.58
CA MET A 844 18.38 28.92 0.42
C MET A 844 19.10 27.66 0.91
N ASN A 845 19.89 27.00 0.05
CA ASN A 845 20.63 25.79 0.42
C ASN A 845 21.79 26.07 1.40
N MET A 846 22.34 27.28 1.38
CA MET A 846 23.45 27.73 2.24
C MET A 846 22.96 28.27 3.59
N ILE A 847 21.68 28.60 3.71
CA ILE A 847 21.10 29.14 4.93
C ILE A 847 20.92 28.02 5.98
N ASP A 848 21.05 28.39 7.26
CA ASP A 848 20.66 27.53 8.36
C ASP A 848 19.13 27.45 8.47
N LYS A 849 18.58 26.24 8.31
CA LYS A 849 17.12 26.04 8.24
C LYS A 849 16.43 26.22 9.58
N ASP A 850 17.11 25.98 10.71
CA ASP A 850 16.52 26.14 12.04
C ASP A 850 16.25 27.63 12.30
N TYR A 851 17.24 28.49 12.02
CA TYR A 851 17.10 29.95 12.13
C TYR A 851 16.12 30.54 11.12
N TYR A 852 16.10 30.02 9.90
CA TYR A 852 15.13 30.45 8.89
C TYR A 852 13.70 30.09 9.31
N ARG A 853 13.43 28.82 9.63
CA ARG A 853 12.07 28.34 9.97
C ARG A 853 11.54 28.92 11.26
N ALA A 854 12.40 29.29 12.22
CA ALA A 854 11.99 30.03 13.42
C ALA A 854 11.33 31.39 13.10
N GLN A 855 11.62 31.97 11.94
CA GLN A 855 11.08 33.25 11.47
C GLN A 855 9.98 33.09 10.41
N VAL A 856 9.53 31.85 10.15
CA VAL A 856 8.47 31.52 9.17
C VAL A 856 7.22 31.03 9.90
N GLY A 857 6.11 31.74 9.75
CA GLY A 857 4.79 31.30 10.19
C GLY A 857 4.11 30.51 9.08
N TYR A 858 3.89 29.21 9.29
CA TYR A 858 3.31 28.32 8.28
C TYR A 858 1.97 27.74 8.75
N VAL A 859 0.92 27.92 7.95
CA VAL A 859 -0.38 27.27 8.12
C VAL A 859 -0.59 26.30 6.97
N MET A 860 -0.77 25.03 7.32
CA MET A 860 -0.89 23.93 6.34
C MET A 860 -2.32 23.80 5.81
N GLN A 861 -2.46 23.19 4.63
CA GLN A 861 -3.78 22.83 4.06
C GLN A 861 -4.58 21.92 5.01
N SER A 862 -3.93 20.92 5.60
CA SER A 862 -4.52 20.04 6.61
C SER A 862 -3.93 20.34 7.99
N ASN A 863 -4.65 21.14 8.78
CA ASN A 863 -4.19 21.58 10.09
C ASN A 863 -4.19 20.44 11.12
N LEU A 864 -3.13 20.36 11.93
CA LEU A 864 -2.97 19.39 13.01
C LEU A 864 -2.76 20.11 14.34
N VAL A 865 -3.49 19.67 15.37
CA VAL A 865 -3.33 20.10 16.76
C VAL A 865 -2.74 18.93 17.55
N PHE A 866 -1.73 19.22 18.37
CA PHE A 866 -1.10 18.23 19.23
C PHE A 866 -1.91 18.05 20.51
N SER A 867 -1.88 16.86 21.09
CA SER A 867 -2.48 16.63 22.40
C SER A 867 -1.76 17.48 23.46
N GLY A 868 -2.51 18.30 24.20
CA GLY A 868 -1.97 19.27 25.15
C GLY A 868 -2.96 20.38 25.44
N THR A 869 -2.56 21.42 26.17
CA THR A 869 -3.42 22.59 26.40
C THR A 869 -3.51 23.48 25.16
N ILE A 870 -4.51 24.34 25.09
CA ILE A 870 -4.61 25.36 24.02
C ILE A 870 -3.41 26.31 24.08
N ALA A 871 -2.96 26.70 25.28
CA ALA A 871 -1.77 27.52 25.48
C ALA A 871 -0.51 26.87 24.90
N GLU A 872 -0.26 25.59 25.21
CA GLU A 872 0.88 24.80 24.68
C GLU A 872 0.81 24.67 23.15
N ASN A 873 -0.40 24.55 22.60
CA ASN A 873 -0.60 24.50 21.17
C ASN A 873 -0.39 25.84 20.47
N ILE A 874 -0.60 26.99 21.13
CA ILE A 874 -0.29 28.31 20.55
C ILE A 874 1.21 28.59 20.67
N ALA A 875 1.77 28.42 21.87
CA ALA A 875 3.18 28.66 22.18
C ALA A 875 4.06 27.43 21.91
N SER A 876 3.80 26.72 20.82
CA SER A 876 4.52 25.49 20.50
C SER A 876 6.02 25.75 20.31
N GLY A 877 6.84 24.95 20.99
CA GLY A 877 8.30 25.09 20.99
C GLY A 877 8.87 26.05 22.04
N ASP A 878 8.03 26.73 22.81
CA ASP A 878 8.45 27.61 23.90
C ASP A 878 8.28 26.93 25.26
N SER A 879 9.35 26.81 26.04
CA SER A 879 9.33 26.24 27.39
C SER A 879 8.74 27.17 28.43
N SER A 880 8.60 28.47 28.15
CA SER A 880 8.07 29.46 29.08
C SER A 880 7.13 30.44 28.36
N PRO A 881 5.91 29.98 28.02
CA PRO A 881 4.99 30.75 27.20
C PRO A 881 4.60 32.11 27.79
N ASP A 882 4.69 33.17 26.99
CA ASP A 882 4.15 34.48 27.37
C ASP A 882 2.62 34.48 27.18
N ARG A 883 1.90 34.47 28.31
CA ARG A 883 0.43 34.53 28.34
C ARG A 883 -0.14 35.74 27.61
N ARG A 884 0.51 36.89 27.71
CA ARG A 884 0.04 38.12 27.04
C ARG A 884 0.16 37.95 25.53
N ARG A 885 1.29 37.42 25.05
CA ARG A 885 1.49 37.12 23.63
C ARG A 885 0.49 36.11 23.11
N ILE A 886 0.22 35.03 23.87
CA ILE A 886 -0.81 34.03 23.52
C ILE A 886 -2.17 34.71 23.32
N GLU A 887 -2.58 35.57 24.24
CA GLU A 887 -3.86 36.28 24.13
C GLU A 887 -3.92 37.25 22.96
N GLU A 888 -2.83 37.98 22.71
CA GLU A 888 -2.70 38.91 21.58
C GLU A 888 -2.88 38.16 20.24
N VAL A 889 -2.12 37.08 20.01
CA VAL A 889 -2.21 36.33 18.76
C VAL A 889 -3.53 35.56 18.63
N ALA A 890 -4.11 35.10 19.73
CA ALA A 890 -5.43 34.48 19.74
C ALA A 890 -6.54 35.48 19.39
N LYS A 891 -6.41 36.76 19.75
CA LYS A 891 -7.34 37.82 19.33
C LYS A 891 -7.17 38.13 17.84
N MET A 892 -5.93 38.25 17.35
CA MET A 892 -5.65 38.45 15.92
C MET A 892 -6.26 37.34 15.05
N ALA A 893 -6.15 36.09 15.48
CA ALA A 893 -6.69 34.93 14.79
C ALA A 893 -8.20 34.66 15.05
N ASP A 894 -8.92 35.56 15.75
CA ASP A 894 -10.33 35.39 16.14
C ASP A 894 -10.60 34.11 16.97
N ALA A 895 -9.58 33.59 17.65
CA ALA A 895 -9.66 32.38 18.47
C ALA A 895 -10.08 32.68 19.91
N HIS A 896 -9.72 33.84 20.44
CA HIS A 896 -9.96 34.21 21.85
C HIS A 896 -11.42 34.05 22.26
N GLY A 897 -12.37 34.42 21.39
CA GLY A 897 -13.80 34.40 21.71
C GLY A 897 -14.38 33.01 21.98
N PHE A 898 -13.87 31.95 21.35
CA PHE A 898 -14.29 30.59 21.66
C PHE A 898 -13.47 29.98 22.79
N ILE A 899 -12.18 30.30 22.88
CA ILE A 899 -11.29 29.82 23.95
C ILE A 899 -11.80 30.31 25.30
N ALA A 900 -12.15 31.60 25.42
CA ALA A 900 -12.66 32.18 26.66
C ALA A 900 -14.01 31.58 27.13
N LYS A 901 -14.76 30.94 26.23
CA LYS A 901 -16.02 30.25 26.55
C LYS A 901 -15.81 28.81 27.01
N MET A 902 -14.59 28.26 26.88
CA MET A 902 -14.28 26.91 27.34
C MET A 902 -14.13 26.89 28.86
N PRO A 903 -14.50 25.78 29.54
CA PRO A 903 -14.46 25.69 31.00
C PRO A 903 -13.09 26.02 31.62
N LEU A 904 -12.01 25.64 30.93
CA LEU A 904 -10.63 25.88 31.37
C LEU A 904 -9.90 26.96 30.54
N GLY A 905 -10.61 27.68 29.66
CA GLY A 905 -10.00 28.71 28.83
C GLY A 905 -8.81 28.18 28.01
N TYR A 906 -7.65 28.86 28.13
CA TYR A 906 -6.41 28.45 27.49
C TYR A 906 -5.78 27.17 28.06
N GLU A 907 -6.16 26.77 29.27
CA GLU A 907 -5.70 25.53 29.91
C GLU A 907 -6.57 24.32 29.50
N GLN A 908 -7.56 24.53 28.64
CA GLN A 908 -8.37 23.44 28.11
C GLN A 908 -7.50 22.44 27.36
N THR A 909 -7.53 21.19 27.80
CA THR A 909 -6.83 20.09 27.14
C THR A 909 -7.57 19.68 25.87
N VAL A 910 -6.84 19.65 24.77
CA VAL A 910 -7.31 19.18 23.46
C VAL A 910 -6.73 17.80 23.21
N GLY A 911 -7.57 16.86 22.76
CA GLY A 911 -7.14 15.49 22.45
C GLY A 911 -6.40 15.37 21.11
N GLU A 912 -6.02 14.15 20.76
CA GLU A 912 -5.28 13.88 19.51
C GLU A 912 -6.03 14.42 18.28
N ARG A 913 -5.29 15.06 17.38
CA ARG A 913 -5.82 15.71 16.15
C ARG A 913 -6.90 16.77 16.41
N GLY A 914 -6.93 17.38 17.60
CA GLY A 914 -7.91 18.42 17.88
C GLY A 914 -9.28 17.88 18.28
N THR A 915 -9.36 16.64 18.79
CA THR A 915 -10.64 16.05 19.22
C THR A 915 -11.35 16.96 20.21
N GLY A 916 -12.59 17.34 19.89
CA GLY A 916 -13.39 18.30 20.66
C GLY A 916 -13.40 19.72 20.10
N LEU A 917 -12.62 20.02 19.04
CA LEU A 917 -12.65 21.29 18.32
C LEU A 917 -13.28 21.12 16.93
N SER A 918 -13.99 22.15 16.45
CA SER A 918 -14.45 22.20 15.07
C SER A 918 -13.30 22.50 14.11
N GLY A 919 -13.43 22.15 12.82
CA GLY A 919 -12.42 22.44 11.80
C GLY A 919 -12.02 23.93 11.74
N GLY A 920 -13.00 24.83 11.84
CA GLY A 920 -12.74 26.27 11.89
C GLY A 920 -12.03 26.73 13.18
N GLN A 921 -12.29 26.09 14.33
CA GLN A 921 -11.54 26.36 15.57
C GLN A 921 -10.08 25.90 15.46
N ILE A 922 -9.86 24.70 14.91
CA ILE A 922 -8.51 24.16 14.64
C ILE A 922 -7.72 25.10 13.73
N GLN A 923 -8.36 25.61 12.67
CA GLN A 923 -7.74 26.53 11.73
C GLN A 923 -7.33 27.84 12.40
N ARG A 924 -8.22 28.46 13.18
CA ARG A 924 -7.90 29.67 13.97
C ARG A 924 -6.77 29.45 14.98
N LEU A 925 -6.76 28.29 15.63
CA LEU A 925 -5.67 27.92 16.54
C LEU A 925 -4.32 27.79 15.81
N CYS A 926 -4.31 27.23 14.60
CA CYS A 926 -3.10 27.12 13.79
C CYS A 926 -2.62 28.48 13.27
N ILE A 927 -3.54 29.39 12.93
CA ILE A 927 -3.20 30.79 12.60
C ILE A 927 -2.55 31.45 13.82
N ALA A 928 -3.16 31.36 15.01
CA ALA A 928 -2.58 31.90 16.24
C ALA A 928 -1.18 31.32 16.53
N ARG A 929 -1.01 29.99 16.39
CA ARG A 929 0.29 29.32 16.51
C ARG A 929 1.33 29.88 15.56
N SER A 930 0.96 30.11 14.29
CA SER A 930 1.88 30.64 13.29
C SER A 930 2.38 32.05 13.62
N LEU A 931 1.62 32.83 14.41
CA LEU A 931 1.93 34.22 14.76
C LEU A 931 2.71 34.36 16.08
N TYR A 932 2.72 33.33 16.92
CA TYR A 932 3.26 33.41 18.29
C TYR A 932 4.70 33.93 18.32
N HIS A 933 5.59 33.34 17.52
CA HIS A 933 7.02 33.69 17.41
C HIS A 933 7.33 34.95 16.57
N ASP A 934 6.30 35.73 16.23
CA ASP A 934 6.42 36.97 15.44
C ASP A 934 7.18 36.80 14.11
N PRO A 935 6.75 35.89 13.22
CA PRO A 935 7.48 35.57 12.00
C PRO A 935 7.56 36.76 11.05
N ARG A 936 8.64 36.81 10.25
CA ARG A 936 8.86 37.81 9.20
C ARG A 936 8.29 37.38 7.85
N LEU A 937 8.17 36.06 7.65
CA LEU A 937 7.52 35.45 6.49
C LEU A 937 6.30 34.65 6.93
N LEU A 938 5.14 34.93 6.34
CA LEU A 938 3.91 34.16 6.55
C LEU A 938 3.57 33.35 5.29
N VAL A 939 3.24 32.07 5.46
CA VAL A 939 2.85 31.18 4.38
C VAL A 939 1.53 30.49 4.76
N PHE A 940 0.46 30.85 4.07
CA PHE A 940 -0.88 30.34 4.32
C PHE A 940 -1.35 29.48 3.15
N ASP A 941 -1.42 28.17 3.36
CA ASP A 941 -1.96 27.23 2.39
C ASP A 941 -3.44 26.92 2.68
N GLU A 942 -4.35 27.51 1.91
CA GLU A 942 -5.81 27.37 2.07
C GLU A 942 -6.32 27.66 3.50
N ALA A 943 -5.71 28.62 4.18
CA ALA A 943 -5.94 28.93 5.60
C ALA A 943 -7.35 29.48 5.97
N THR A 944 -8.27 29.62 5.00
CA THR A 944 -9.66 30.06 5.22
C THR A 944 -10.72 29.10 4.68
N SER A 945 -10.33 27.91 4.21
CA SER A 945 -11.23 26.95 3.55
C SER A 945 -12.26 26.32 4.49
N ALA A 946 -11.94 26.16 5.79
CA ALA A 946 -12.81 25.52 6.78
C ALA A 946 -13.48 26.53 7.75
N LEU A 947 -13.37 27.83 7.45
CA LEU A 947 -13.99 28.90 8.24
C LEU A 947 -15.41 29.21 7.76
N ASP A 948 -16.30 29.45 8.72
CA ASP A 948 -17.59 30.10 8.47
C ASP A 948 -17.38 31.57 8.05
N THR A 949 -18.36 32.11 7.32
CA THR A 949 -18.30 33.46 6.73
C THR A 949 -18.04 34.56 7.76
N GLN A 950 -18.52 34.42 9.01
CA GLN A 950 -18.31 35.44 10.04
C GLN A 950 -16.88 35.41 10.58
N SER A 951 -16.38 34.23 10.98
CA SER A 951 -14.99 34.08 11.46
C SER A 951 -13.99 34.49 10.38
N GLU A 952 -14.28 34.17 9.12
CA GLU A 952 -13.46 34.58 7.98
C GLU A 952 -13.44 36.11 7.80
N SER A 953 -14.60 36.78 7.84
CA SER A 953 -14.67 38.24 7.73
C SER A 953 -13.86 38.93 8.83
N ASN A 954 -13.93 38.41 10.06
CA ASN A 954 -13.12 38.89 11.18
C ASN A 954 -11.62 38.74 10.90
N ILE A 955 -11.19 37.57 10.41
CA ILE A 955 -9.77 37.32 10.09
C ILE A 955 -9.32 38.21 8.93
N ILE A 956 -10.11 38.36 7.88
CA ILE A 956 -9.81 39.26 6.75
C ILE A 956 -9.70 40.73 7.22
N THR A 957 -10.50 41.12 8.21
CA THR A 957 -10.39 42.45 8.83
C THR A 957 -9.08 42.59 9.61
N ASN A 958 -8.73 41.57 10.39
CA ASN A 958 -7.48 41.51 11.14
C ASN A 958 -6.25 41.28 10.25
N MET A 959 -6.43 40.87 8.99
CA MET A 959 -5.30 40.56 8.10
C MET A 959 -4.38 41.76 7.91
N HIS A 960 -4.89 42.99 7.95
CA HIS A 960 -4.04 44.17 7.86
C HIS A 960 -3.04 44.26 9.03
N GLU A 961 -3.46 43.92 10.26
CA GLU A 961 -2.56 43.85 11.42
C GLU A 961 -1.63 42.64 11.35
N ILE A 962 -2.14 41.49 10.91
CA ILE A 962 -1.35 40.26 10.75
C ILE A 962 -0.24 40.45 9.71
N LEU A 963 -0.47 41.21 8.64
CA LEU A 963 0.53 41.44 7.58
C LEU A 963 1.47 42.61 7.87
N LYS A 964 1.16 43.45 8.85
CA LYS A 964 1.93 44.66 9.12
C LYS A 964 3.40 44.33 9.42
N GLY A 965 4.30 44.74 8.51
CA GLY A 965 5.74 44.51 8.64
C GLY A 965 6.20 43.08 8.36
N ARG A 966 5.40 42.28 7.64
CA ARG A 966 5.68 40.87 7.30
C ARG A 966 5.47 40.64 5.81
N THR A 967 6.37 39.90 5.17
CA THR A 967 6.14 39.38 3.82
C THR A 967 5.20 38.18 3.92
N ALA A 968 4.23 38.05 3.01
CA ALA A 968 3.26 36.95 3.08
C ALA A 968 2.94 36.32 1.73
N VAL A 969 2.76 35.00 1.75
CA VAL A 969 2.24 34.21 0.64
C VAL A 969 0.94 33.56 1.05
N ILE A 970 -0.12 33.79 0.28
CA ILE A 970 -1.43 33.20 0.51
C ILE A 970 -1.85 32.38 -0.71
N ILE A 971 -2.06 31.09 -0.51
CA ILE A 971 -2.74 30.21 -1.47
C ILE A 971 -4.23 30.24 -1.12
N ALA A 972 -4.97 31.10 -1.82
CA ALA A 972 -6.41 31.28 -1.58
C ALA A 972 -7.25 30.83 -2.76
N HIS A 973 -8.43 30.27 -2.46
CA HIS A 973 -9.51 30.06 -3.44
C HIS A 973 -10.60 31.11 -3.34
N ARG A 974 -10.48 32.10 -2.46
CA ARG A 974 -11.51 33.11 -2.24
C ARG A 974 -11.10 34.47 -2.81
N LEU A 975 -11.94 35.01 -3.68
CA LEU A 975 -11.69 36.25 -4.41
C LEU A 975 -11.37 37.44 -3.49
N SER A 976 -12.07 37.55 -2.36
CA SER A 976 -11.89 38.63 -1.37
C SER A 976 -10.46 38.75 -0.83
N THR A 977 -9.76 37.63 -0.69
CA THR A 977 -8.36 37.60 -0.23
C THR A 977 -7.40 37.87 -1.37
N ILE A 978 -7.70 37.33 -2.56
CA ILE A 978 -6.87 37.48 -3.76
C ILE A 978 -6.84 38.94 -4.24
N MET A 979 -8.00 39.62 -4.22
CA MET A 979 -8.14 41.01 -4.67
C MET A 979 -7.28 42.01 -3.88
N ARG A 980 -6.95 41.68 -2.64
CA ARG A 980 -6.16 42.54 -1.74
C ARG A 980 -4.65 42.32 -1.84
N ALA A 981 -4.21 41.37 -2.66
CA ALA A 981 -2.79 41.07 -2.81
C ALA A 981 -2.08 42.14 -3.65
N ASP A 982 -0.88 42.53 -3.21
CA ASP A 982 -0.01 43.45 -3.94
C ASP A 982 0.47 42.84 -5.26
N LYS A 983 0.60 41.50 -5.28
CA LYS A 983 0.98 40.72 -6.45
C LYS A 983 0.24 39.39 -6.47
N ILE A 984 -0.31 39.03 -7.63
CA ILE A 984 -0.98 37.75 -7.85
C ILE A 984 -0.13 36.93 -8.81
N LEU A 985 0.12 35.66 -8.47
CA LEU A 985 0.78 34.67 -9.30
C LEU A 985 -0.24 33.63 -9.75
N VAL A 986 -0.48 33.56 -11.06
CA VAL A 986 -1.40 32.59 -11.66
C VAL A 986 -0.61 31.38 -12.11
N LEU A 987 -0.82 30.26 -11.41
CA LEU A 987 -0.15 29.00 -11.64
C LEU A 987 -1.05 28.06 -12.47
N TYR A 988 -0.52 27.60 -13.61
CA TYR A 988 -1.20 26.67 -14.50
C TYR A 988 -0.22 25.61 -15.00
N GLU A 989 -0.56 24.33 -14.83
CA GLU A 989 0.28 23.19 -15.23
C GLU A 989 1.74 23.30 -14.75
N GLY A 990 1.94 23.83 -13.54
CA GLY A 990 3.27 23.95 -12.94
C GLY A 990 4.07 25.19 -13.36
N ALA A 991 3.56 26.05 -14.24
CA ALA A 991 4.23 27.29 -14.66
C ALA A 991 3.45 28.55 -14.21
N ILE A 992 4.15 29.67 -14.04
CA ILE A 992 3.52 30.99 -13.85
C ILE A 992 3.12 31.51 -15.23
N VAL A 993 1.81 31.56 -15.51
CA VAL A 993 1.29 32.04 -16.80
C VAL A 993 1.01 33.54 -16.79
N GLU A 994 0.62 34.09 -15.64
CA GLU A 994 0.31 35.50 -15.45
C GLU A 994 0.77 35.95 -14.07
N GLN A 995 1.24 37.20 -14.00
CA GLN A 995 1.54 37.88 -12.75
C GLN A 995 1.29 39.38 -12.85
N GLY A 996 0.83 40.00 -11.77
CA GLY A 996 0.48 41.42 -11.69
C GLY A 996 -0.51 41.74 -10.57
N GLN A 997 -1.05 42.96 -10.57
CA GLN A 997 -2.13 43.34 -9.65
C GLN A 997 -3.49 42.83 -10.14
N HIS A 998 -4.48 42.82 -9.25
CA HIS A 998 -5.84 42.37 -9.57
C HIS A 998 -6.41 43.06 -10.82
N ASP A 999 -6.45 44.39 -10.81
CA ASP A 999 -7.05 45.18 -11.88
C ASP A 999 -6.34 44.94 -13.23
N GLU A 1000 -5.01 44.90 -13.21
CA GLU A 1000 -4.19 44.63 -14.41
C GLU A 1000 -4.48 43.25 -15.02
N LEU A 1001 -4.64 42.22 -14.19
CA LEU A 1001 -4.87 40.86 -14.65
C LEU A 1001 -6.32 40.64 -15.12
N VAL A 1002 -7.29 41.33 -14.51
CA VAL A 1002 -8.69 41.34 -14.99
C VAL A 1002 -8.78 42.00 -16.36
N ASP A 1003 -8.12 43.13 -16.56
CA ASP A 1003 -8.12 43.87 -17.82
C ASP A 1003 -7.46 43.10 -18.96
N ARG A 1004 -6.43 42.31 -18.67
CA ARG A 1004 -5.76 41.42 -19.65
C ARG A 1004 -6.68 40.30 -20.17
N ARG A 1005 -7.80 40.02 -19.49
CA ARG A 1005 -8.77 38.96 -19.85
C ARG A 1005 -8.15 37.58 -20.08
N GLY A 1006 -7.09 37.28 -19.34
CA GLY A 1006 -6.36 36.02 -19.42
C GLY A 1006 -6.95 34.89 -18.56
N MET A 1007 -6.10 33.96 -18.13
CA MET A 1007 -6.45 32.85 -17.24
C MET A 1007 -6.96 33.34 -15.88
N TYR A 1008 -6.39 34.43 -15.35
CA TYR A 1008 -6.88 35.03 -14.11
C TYR A 1008 -8.36 35.44 -14.24
N TYR A 1009 -8.70 36.16 -15.31
CA TYR A 1009 -10.06 36.62 -15.58
C TYR A 1009 -11.06 35.44 -15.65
N GLN A 1010 -10.68 34.33 -16.28
CA GLN A 1010 -11.52 33.13 -16.34
C GLN A 1010 -11.76 32.51 -14.95
N LEU A 1011 -10.74 32.50 -14.08
CA LEU A 1011 -10.87 32.02 -12.70
C LEU A 1011 -11.81 32.93 -11.91
N VAL A 1012 -11.67 34.25 -12.04
CA VAL A 1012 -12.52 35.25 -11.39
C VAL A 1012 -13.98 35.14 -11.86
N GLN A 1013 -14.22 35.04 -13.18
CA GLN A 1013 -15.57 34.85 -13.71
C GLN A 1013 -16.24 33.58 -13.18
N LYS A 1014 -15.51 32.47 -13.11
CA LYS A 1014 -16.06 31.21 -12.56
C LYS A 1014 -16.44 31.35 -11.10
N GLN A 1015 -15.63 32.04 -10.30
CA GLN A 1015 -15.96 32.29 -8.89
C GLN A 1015 -17.16 33.22 -8.71
N LEU A 1016 -17.27 34.27 -9.54
CA LEU A 1016 -18.43 35.16 -9.54
C LEU A 1016 -19.71 34.49 -10.03
N SER A 1017 -19.62 33.47 -10.89
CA SER A 1017 -20.78 32.68 -11.32
C SER A 1017 -21.21 31.58 -10.34
N ALA A 1018 -20.32 31.22 -9.39
CA ALA A 1018 -20.55 30.18 -8.40
C ALA A 1018 -20.96 30.74 -7.01
N ALA A 1019 -20.67 32.03 -6.76
CA ALA A 1019 -21.21 32.82 -5.67
C ALA A 1019 -22.58 33.39 -6.04
#